data_AF-A0A414DGK2-F1
#
_entry.id   AF-A0A414DGK2-F1
#
_cell.length_a   1.000
_cell.length_b   1.000
_cell.length_c   1.000
_cell.angle_alpha   90.00
_cell.angle_beta   90.00
_cell.angle_gamma   90.00
#
_symmetry.space_group_name_H-M   'P 1'
#
loop_
_entity.id
_entity.type
_entity.pdbx_description
1 polymer ?
#
loop_
_entity_poly.entity_id
_entity_poly.type
_entity_poly.pdbx_seq_one_letter_code
_entity_poly.pdbx_strand_id
1 'polypeptide(L)'
;MFFDDGYFREETREGFVIAEDMKRAWAAQLEVLEEVKRVCGILGIKFFADWGTLLGAVRHHGFIPWDDDMDIAMLRKDYMRFLSEAPVLLEKYYEIKSVYNDPEDDTIKARIINGRHICFEPDFLAKFHGCPYVVGIDIFPVDNITDDKRALDKQIESLRFLLRTAESVPEKGPYGAEVLELMKKIEKTFGIPVNYNNRLKHELKRIYDVVCSLYHDENSAEVCSMIDFAEGWDYHAKKEWYEDICELSFENTTIPVPEGYDGLLQIKYGKDYMTPRNVGSSHDYPFYKSQIEELRLVMQKEFNTEFTTEEVIRLIHAKVKEAESIMVNVGIIGTGRIASRFLEESRYVSGINVSAIYNPHLESVLWFAKNNNIDIDGPMILTDDSEAFFDAVDAVYIAAPHEMHTEYIRIALDKGKHVLCEKPMGLNKSDIQQMLSVADNKKLVCMEAIKTAYCAGFERILDIVKSGAIGKVRDVEAAFSKIGAAAGREMWGRSGGSFTELASYCLLPVMKLLGTDVKDIHTYSVESPLGTDSYTKMMITYEDGVATIKTGLGVKTEGELIVAGDDGYIRVPSPWWLTKRIEVHHENPNQVEVYEEEFAGGGLRYEIEAFVKCINNPGIVKKITDEESIWLSGMMEQFLANRGEVKQTVDTEALKRVGIWAHRGCSKMNPENTLLAFKKAAELEGITGIEFDVQLTKDNEIVVIHDERVDRTTDGTGYVQEYTLNELKQLSISGDDEIHRIPTLRETFELLAPYCKGKDLRLNIELKNSEIRYEGMEHKVIDMVSEFNLEDYVVYSSFNHDSIGLVRQLKDDADVAYLAGDYHRCMDGISKYGGMTIHPAQLGMPVNKSDVEAIKDAGLRVRMWNGSEPLYGQLRTLPDMDLREYYRLGATDIFTNVPERYCENRR
;
A
#
# COMPACT_ATOMS: atom_id res chain seq x y z
N MET A 1 3.36 -5.98 32.55
CA MET A 1 4.13 -5.83 33.82
C MET A 1 4.85 -4.47 33.83
N PHE A 2 5.37 -3.97 34.96
CA PHE A 2 6.17 -2.73 35.00
C PHE A 2 7.61 -3.02 35.42
N PHE A 3 8.57 -2.58 34.63
CA PHE A 3 10.01 -2.65 34.92
C PHE A 3 10.57 -1.24 35.02
N ASP A 4 11.42 -0.98 36.00
CA ASP A 4 12.13 0.29 36.09
C ASP A 4 13.14 0.45 34.93
N ASP A 5 13.39 1.67 34.46
CA ASP A 5 14.33 1.97 33.36
C ASP A 5 15.77 1.46 33.61
N GLY A 6 16.11 1.16 34.86
CA GLY A 6 17.39 0.57 35.24
C GLY A 6 17.48 -0.94 35.01
N TYR A 7 16.35 -1.65 34.93
CA TYR A 7 16.30 -3.12 34.91
C TYR A 7 17.01 -3.73 33.69
N PHE A 8 16.85 -3.09 32.53
CA PHE A 8 17.37 -3.59 31.26
C PHE A 8 18.87 -3.33 31.06
N ARG A 9 19.52 -2.60 31.98
CA ARG A 9 20.95 -2.31 31.85
C ARG A 9 21.78 -3.56 32.18
N GLU A 10 22.89 -3.72 31.46
CA GLU A 10 23.89 -4.73 31.80
C GLU A 10 24.31 -4.60 33.28
N GLU A 11 24.34 -5.71 33.99
CA GLU A 11 24.76 -5.75 35.40
C GLU A 11 25.69 -6.93 35.68
N THR A 12 26.45 -6.85 36.77
CA THR A 12 27.25 -7.97 37.28
C THR A 12 26.70 -8.44 38.62
N ARG A 13 26.21 -9.67 38.69
CA ARG A 13 25.68 -10.30 39.92
C ARG A 13 26.55 -11.52 40.25
N GLU A 14 27.07 -11.59 41.47
CA GLU A 14 27.93 -12.70 41.95
C GLU A 14 29.14 -13.01 41.05
N GLY A 15 29.70 -11.98 40.41
CA GLY A 15 30.84 -12.13 39.49
C GLY A 15 30.49 -12.62 38.09
N PHE A 16 29.20 -12.71 37.76
CA PHE A 16 28.69 -13.07 36.44
C PHE A 16 28.05 -11.85 35.75
N VAL A 17 28.36 -11.63 34.47
CA VAL A 17 27.83 -10.49 33.68
C VAL A 17 26.53 -10.92 33.01
N ILE A 18 25.48 -10.15 33.26
CA ILE A 18 24.15 -10.33 32.68
C ILE A 18 23.93 -9.21 31.66
N ALA A 19 23.94 -9.56 30.38
CA ALA A 19 23.78 -8.61 29.28
C ALA A 19 22.34 -8.07 29.18
N GLU A 20 22.18 -6.91 28.54
CA GLU A 20 20.86 -6.27 28.29
C GLU A 20 19.89 -7.22 27.57
N ASP A 21 20.34 -7.93 26.52
CA ASP A 21 19.50 -8.88 25.79
C ASP A 21 18.96 -10.00 26.69
N MET A 22 19.75 -10.44 27.68
CA MET A 22 19.32 -11.44 28.66
C MET A 22 18.27 -10.87 29.60
N LYS A 23 18.44 -9.62 30.06
CA LYS A 23 17.43 -8.92 30.88
C LYS A 23 16.09 -8.79 30.14
N ARG A 24 16.13 -8.49 28.84
CA ARG A 24 14.92 -8.44 28.00
C ARG A 24 14.29 -9.83 27.83
N ALA A 25 15.11 -10.87 27.65
CA ALA A 25 14.63 -12.25 27.60
C ALA A 25 13.98 -12.70 28.93
N TRP A 26 14.55 -12.35 30.08
CA TRP A 26 13.94 -12.58 31.40
C TRP A 26 12.61 -11.83 31.54
N ALA A 27 12.55 -10.55 31.15
CA ALA A 27 11.30 -9.78 31.17
C ALA A 27 10.21 -10.41 30.28
N ALA A 28 10.58 -10.91 29.09
CA ALA A 28 9.65 -11.62 28.22
C ALA A 28 9.17 -12.95 28.82
N GLN A 29 10.04 -13.71 29.50
CA GLN A 29 9.65 -14.92 30.24
C GLN A 29 8.67 -14.60 31.37
N LEU A 30 8.85 -13.48 32.08
CA LEU A 30 7.90 -13.04 33.10
C LEU A 30 6.52 -12.70 32.52
N GLU A 31 6.43 -12.18 31.30
CA GLU A 31 5.14 -12.03 30.60
C GLU A 31 4.52 -13.38 30.21
N VAL A 32 5.33 -14.41 29.92
CA VAL A 32 4.83 -15.79 29.77
C VAL A 32 4.34 -16.33 31.11
N LEU A 33 5.06 -16.09 32.21
CA LEU A 33 4.66 -16.53 33.56
C LEU A 33 3.30 -15.94 33.97
N GLU A 34 3.08 -14.65 33.74
CA GLU A 34 1.79 -14.03 34.07
C GLU A 34 0.64 -14.61 33.24
N GLU A 35 0.91 -14.99 31.99
CA GLU A 35 -0.09 -15.69 31.18
C GLU A 35 -0.38 -17.09 31.75
N VAL A 36 0.64 -17.83 32.19
CA VAL A 36 0.45 -19.10 32.91
C VAL A 36 -0.41 -18.89 34.16
N LYS A 37 -0.09 -17.87 34.98
CA LYS A 37 -0.84 -17.54 36.20
C LYS A 37 -2.29 -17.22 35.90
N ARG A 38 -2.55 -16.42 34.87
CA ARG A 38 -3.90 -16.06 34.43
C ARG A 38 -4.70 -17.31 34.03
N VAL A 39 -4.13 -18.14 33.15
CA VAL A 39 -4.80 -19.35 32.65
C VAL A 39 -5.01 -20.38 33.77
N CYS A 40 -4.00 -20.63 34.59
CA CYS A 40 -4.13 -21.52 35.74
C CYS A 40 -5.18 -21.01 36.74
N GLY A 41 -5.26 -19.69 36.96
CA GLY A 41 -6.29 -19.06 37.79
C GLY A 41 -7.70 -19.28 37.26
N ILE A 42 -7.89 -19.22 35.94
CA ILE A 42 -9.18 -19.52 35.28
C ILE A 42 -9.55 -21.01 35.42
N LEU A 43 -8.58 -21.90 35.21
CA LEU A 43 -8.78 -23.35 35.23
C LEU A 43 -8.84 -23.96 36.64
N GLY A 44 -8.45 -23.18 37.66
CA GLY A 44 -8.29 -23.64 39.04
C GLY A 44 -7.17 -24.68 39.18
N ILE A 45 -6.10 -24.54 38.41
CA ILE A 45 -4.95 -25.46 38.40
C ILE A 45 -3.82 -24.88 39.28
N LYS A 46 -3.18 -25.74 40.08
CA LYS A 46 -1.97 -25.36 40.82
C LYS A 46 -0.74 -25.71 39.98
N PHE A 47 0.19 -24.76 39.90
CA PHE A 47 1.53 -24.98 39.38
C PHE A 47 2.55 -24.44 40.37
N PHE A 48 3.80 -24.86 40.22
CA PHE A 48 4.87 -24.58 41.16
C PHE A 48 6.16 -24.23 40.42
N ALA A 49 6.97 -23.31 40.93
CA ALA A 49 8.35 -23.18 40.47
C ALA A 49 9.10 -24.50 40.70
N ASP A 50 9.94 -24.91 39.75
CA ASP A 50 10.80 -26.08 39.88
C ASP A 50 12.26 -25.72 39.52
N TRP A 51 13.18 -26.66 39.76
CA TRP A 51 14.59 -26.58 39.36
C TRP A 51 15.26 -25.22 39.64
N GLY A 52 15.89 -24.59 38.63
CA GLY A 52 16.63 -23.33 38.77
C GLY A 52 15.72 -22.19 39.20
N THR A 53 14.48 -22.18 38.72
CA THR A 53 13.47 -21.19 39.08
C THR A 53 13.07 -21.27 40.55
N LEU A 54 12.86 -22.48 41.10
CA LEU A 54 12.57 -22.66 42.53
C LEU A 54 13.75 -22.21 43.40
N LEU A 55 14.96 -22.60 43.02
CA LEU A 55 16.18 -22.20 43.74
C LEU A 55 16.37 -20.68 43.69
N GLY A 56 16.12 -20.06 42.53
CA GLY A 56 16.17 -18.61 42.31
C GLY A 56 15.13 -17.87 43.14
N ALA A 57 13.89 -18.34 43.18
CA ALA A 57 12.82 -17.74 44.01
C ALA A 57 13.19 -17.71 45.50
N VAL A 58 13.76 -18.80 46.02
CA VAL A 58 14.10 -18.94 47.44
C VAL A 58 15.38 -18.20 47.81
N ARG A 59 16.42 -18.29 46.97
CA ARG A 59 17.76 -17.78 47.30
C ARG A 59 18.03 -16.37 46.78
N HIS A 60 17.56 -16.07 45.58
CA HIS A 60 17.86 -14.84 44.84
C HIS A 60 16.67 -13.89 44.75
N HIS A 61 15.46 -14.34 45.12
CA HIS A 61 14.20 -13.63 44.92
C HIS A 61 13.96 -13.25 43.46
N GLY A 62 14.41 -14.09 42.53
CA GLY A 62 14.41 -13.82 41.09
C GLY A 62 15.33 -14.80 40.35
N PHE A 63 15.80 -14.40 39.17
CA PHE A 63 16.68 -15.24 38.36
C PHE A 63 18.07 -15.41 39.00
N ILE A 64 18.62 -16.62 38.86
CA ILE A 64 20.02 -16.91 39.18
C ILE A 64 20.88 -16.29 38.06
N PRO A 65 22.03 -15.65 38.35
CA PRO A 65 22.77 -14.87 37.34
C PRO A 65 23.14 -15.60 36.06
N TRP A 66 23.44 -16.90 36.15
CA TRP A 66 23.91 -17.74 35.04
C TRP A 66 22.81 -18.70 34.53
N ASP A 67 21.55 -18.35 34.76
CA ASP A 67 20.36 -19.13 34.41
C ASP A 67 19.56 -18.36 33.37
N ASP A 68 19.12 -19.02 32.29
CA ASP A 68 18.47 -18.34 31.16
C ASP A 68 17.05 -18.81 30.84
N ASP A 69 16.56 -19.86 31.51
CA ASP A 69 15.24 -20.43 31.34
C ASP A 69 14.42 -20.41 32.65
N MET A 70 13.15 -20.77 32.51
CA MET A 70 12.21 -20.89 33.61
C MET A 70 11.57 -22.27 33.58
N ASP A 71 11.58 -22.92 34.74
CA ASP A 71 11.02 -24.24 34.97
C ASP A 71 9.87 -24.15 35.97
N ILE A 72 8.71 -24.66 35.56
CA ILE A 72 7.58 -24.89 36.46
C ILE A 72 7.17 -26.36 36.42
N ALA A 73 6.42 -26.77 37.43
CA ALA A 73 5.92 -28.11 37.59
C ALA A 73 4.42 -28.10 37.87
N MET A 74 3.72 -29.15 37.41
CA MET A 74 2.31 -29.40 37.70
C MET A 74 2.12 -30.87 38.07
N LEU A 75 1.27 -31.17 39.04
CA LEU A 75 0.86 -32.56 39.31
C LEU A 75 0.25 -33.16 38.04
N ARG A 76 0.52 -34.44 37.75
CA ARG A 76 0.14 -35.09 36.47
C ARG A 76 -1.32 -34.85 36.06
N LYS A 77 -2.25 -34.91 37.00
CA LYS A 77 -3.67 -34.64 36.75
C LYS A 77 -3.90 -33.23 36.21
N ASP A 78 -3.28 -32.24 36.85
CA ASP A 78 -3.38 -30.84 36.49
C ASP A 78 -2.58 -30.51 35.22
N TYR A 79 -1.42 -31.14 35.03
CA TYR A 79 -0.64 -31.07 33.79
C TYR A 79 -1.48 -31.48 32.57
N MET A 80 -2.13 -32.64 32.61
CA MET A 80 -2.97 -33.12 31.50
C MET A 80 -4.20 -32.23 31.26
N ARG A 81 -4.79 -31.68 32.32
CA ARG A 81 -5.87 -30.68 32.20
C ARG A 81 -5.37 -29.40 31.56
N PHE A 82 -4.21 -28.91 31.98
CA PHE A 82 -3.61 -27.71 31.41
C PHE A 82 -3.37 -27.87 29.91
N LEU A 83 -2.73 -28.97 29.47
CA LEU A 83 -2.49 -29.21 28.04
C LEU A 83 -3.75 -29.30 27.18
N SER A 84 -4.88 -29.74 27.75
CA SER A 84 -6.13 -29.88 27.02
C SER A 84 -7.01 -28.63 27.05
N GLU A 85 -7.04 -27.91 28.17
CA GLU A 85 -7.95 -26.78 28.39
C GLU A 85 -7.29 -25.41 28.15
N ALA A 86 -5.98 -25.26 28.37
CA ALA A 86 -5.28 -23.99 28.22
C ALA A 86 -5.17 -23.44 26.78
N PRO A 87 -4.98 -24.26 25.71
CA PRO A 87 -4.74 -23.72 24.36
C PRO A 87 -5.82 -22.76 23.85
N VAL A 88 -7.08 -22.94 24.24
CA VAL A 88 -8.19 -22.06 23.83
C VAL A 88 -8.31 -20.79 24.67
N LEU A 89 -7.57 -20.69 25.78
CA LEU A 89 -7.58 -19.56 26.70
C LEU A 89 -6.40 -18.61 26.49
N LEU A 90 -5.36 -19.04 25.78
CA LEU A 90 -4.15 -18.26 25.53
C LEU A 90 -4.44 -17.00 24.69
N GLU A 91 -3.85 -15.88 25.09
CA GLU A 91 -3.90 -14.63 24.33
C GLU A 91 -3.05 -14.70 23.05
N LYS A 92 -3.20 -13.68 22.20
CA LYS A 92 -2.35 -13.49 21.01
C LYS A 92 -0.87 -13.62 21.41
N TYR A 93 -0.12 -14.32 20.56
CA TYR A 93 1.31 -14.66 20.68
C TYR A 93 1.67 -15.87 21.54
N TYR A 94 0.81 -16.33 22.46
CA TYR A 94 1.15 -17.48 23.28
C TYR A 94 0.72 -18.81 22.65
N GLU A 95 1.59 -19.81 22.73
CA GLU A 95 1.32 -21.16 22.24
C GLU A 95 1.87 -22.22 23.21
N ILE A 96 1.15 -23.33 23.39
CA ILE A 96 1.66 -24.50 24.12
C ILE A 96 2.27 -25.47 23.12
N LYS A 97 3.49 -25.92 23.41
CA LYS A 97 4.13 -27.06 22.77
C LYS A 97 4.21 -28.24 23.71
N SER A 98 3.94 -29.43 23.17
CA SER A 98 4.04 -30.70 23.87
C SER A 98 4.04 -31.84 22.84
N VAL A 99 4.44 -33.03 23.29
CA VAL A 99 4.34 -34.27 22.50
C VAL A 99 2.91 -34.66 22.08
N TYR A 100 1.89 -33.95 22.56
CA TYR A 100 0.48 -34.22 22.25
C TYR A 100 -0.11 -33.29 21.18
N ASN A 101 0.47 -32.10 20.99
CA ASN A 101 -0.10 -31.07 20.11
C ASN A 101 0.88 -30.52 19.07
N ASP A 102 2.18 -30.80 19.16
CA ASP A 102 3.16 -30.41 18.16
C ASP A 102 3.96 -31.64 17.66
N PRO A 103 3.71 -32.12 16.43
CA PRO A 103 4.39 -33.31 15.90
C PRO A 103 5.88 -33.08 15.61
N GLU A 104 6.36 -31.84 15.65
CA GLU A 104 7.78 -31.50 15.49
C GLU A 104 8.50 -31.34 16.84
N ASP A 105 7.79 -31.38 17.96
CA ASP A 105 8.37 -31.29 19.30
C ASP A 105 8.54 -32.69 19.92
N ASP A 106 9.79 -33.12 20.08
CA ASP A 106 10.14 -34.41 20.70
C ASP A 106 10.48 -34.28 22.20
N THR A 107 10.31 -33.09 22.78
CA THR A 107 10.48 -32.87 24.22
C THR A 107 9.32 -33.51 24.99
N ILE A 108 9.66 -34.13 26.12
CA ILE A 108 8.70 -34.90 26.93
C ILE A 108 7.96 -33.95 27.90
N LYS A 109 8.66 -32.92 28.37
CA LYS A 109 8.07 -31.77 29.06
C LYS A 109 7.30 -30.90 28.04
N ALA A 110 6.28 -30.19 28.51
CA ALA A 110 5.61 -29.18 27.71
C ALA A 110 6.29 -27.83 27.87
N ARG A 111 6.00 -26.89 26.97
CA ARG A 111 6.51 -25.51 27.04
C ARG A 111 5.43 -24.53 26.58
N ILE A 112 5.28 -23.41 27.27
CA ILE A 112 4.55 -22.26 26.72
C ILE A 112 5.56 -21.31 26.11
N ILE A 113 5.34 -20.89 24.87
CA ILE A 113 6.21 -19.99 24.13
C ILE A 113 5.46 -18.73 23.70
N ASN A 114 6.20 -17.64 23.45
CA ASN A 114 5.66 -16.40 22.89
C ASN A 114 5.64 -16.37 21.34
N GLY A 115 6.04 -17.44 20.65
CA GLY A 115 6.01 -17.50 19.19
C GLY A 115 6.86 -18.65 18.64
N ARG A 116 6.79 -18.91 17.33
CA ARG A 116 7.57 -19.99 16.69
C ARG A 116 8.88 -19.51 16.04
N HIS A 117 9.03 -18.20 15.84
CA HIS A 117 10.18 -17.58 15.17
C HIS A 117 10.49 -16.22 15.81
N ILE A 118 11.70 -15.72 15.56
CA ILE A 118 12.08 -14.34 15.92
C ILE A 118 11.06 -13.37 15.28
N CYS A 119 10.54 -12.44 16.09
CA CYS A 119 9.47 -11.52 15.70
C CYS A 119 9.86 -10.06 15.95
N PHE A 120 9.59 -9.20 14.97
CA PHE A 120 9.88 -7.76 15.00
C PHE A 120 8.63 -6.88 14.88
N GLU A 121 7.43 -7.46 15.04
CA GLU A 121 6.19 -6.68 15.00
C GLU A 121 6.17 -5.67 16.17
N PRO A 122 5.77 -4.40 15.96
CA PRO A 122 5.78 -3.38 17.03
C PRO A 122 4.94 -3.75 18.26
N ASP A 123 3.76 -4.34 18.06
CA ASP A 123 2.90 -4.81 19.15
C ASP A 123 3.48 -6.03 19.89
N PHE A 124 4.15 -6.93 19.17
CA PHE A 124 4.93 -8.02 19.77
C PHE A 124 6.07 -7.49 20.65
N LEU A 125 6.91 -6.61 20.11
CA LEU A 125 8.06 -6.06 20.82
C LEU A 125 7.64 -5.21 22.02
N ALA A 126 6.54 -4.46 21.90
CA ALA A 126 5.97 -3.72 23.03
C ALA A 126 5.49 -4.67 24.14
N LYS A 127 4.83 -5.78 23.79
CA LYS A 127 4.36 -6.80 24.75
C LYS A 127 5.51 -7.52 25.45
N PHE A 128 6.58 -7.83 24.72
CA PHE A 128 7.73 -8.60 25.22
C PHE A 128 8.97 -7.75 25.48
N HIS A 129 8.79 -6.48 25.85
CA HIS A 129 9.85 -5.58 26.36
C HIS A 129 11.07 -5.44 25.45
N GLY A 130 10.83 -5.39 24.13
CA GLY A 130 11.85 -5.29 23.09
C GLY A 130 12.63 -6.59 22.86
N CYS A 131 12.22 -7.71 23.46
CA CYS A 131 12.82 -9.02 23.19
C CYS A 131 12.24 -9.59 21.88
N PRO A 132 13.06 -9.78 20.82
CA PRO A 132 12.57 -10.31 19.55
C PRO A 132 12.60 -11.86 19.51
N TYR A 133 13.21 -12.50 20.52
CA TYR A 133 13.49 -13.94 20.52
C TYR A 133 12.26 -14.75 20.93
N VAL A 134 12.26 -16.02 20.52
CA VAL A 134 11.31 -17.01 21.03
C VAL A 134 11.72 -17.34 22.46
N VAL A 135 10.92 -16.94 23.43
CA VAL A 135 11.09 -17.28 24.85
C VAL A 135 9.98 -18.23 25.28
N GLY A 136 10.26 -19.05 26.29
CA GLY A 136 9.23 -19.92 26.85
C GLY A 136 9.56 -20.43 28.24
N ILE A 137 8.54 -21.01 28.87
CA ILE A 137 8.61 -21.62 30.21
C ILE A 137 8.36 -23.12 30.07
N ASP A 138 9.27 -23.92 30.62
CA ASP A 138 9.17 -25.37 30.66
C ASP A 138 8.22 -25.83 31.76
N ILE A 139 7.38 -26.82 31.44
CA ILE A 139 6.36 -27.37 32.33
C ILE A 139 6.64 -28.86 32.51
N PHE A 140 7.14 -29.20 33.69
CA PHE A 140 7.42 -30.57 34.09
C PHE A 140 6.20 -31.24 34.71
N PRO A 141 5.85 -32.46 34.28
CA PRO A 141 4.86 -33.25 34.98
C PRO A 141 5.44 -33.84 36.28
N VAL A 142 4.67 -33.76 37.35
CA VAL A 142 4.97 -34.41 38.64
C VAL A 142 4.06 -35.64 38.77
N ASP A 143 4.67 -36.81 38.63
CA ASP A 143 4.07 -38.13 38.55
C ASP A 143 4.05 -38.84 39.90
N ASN A 144 3.05 -39.70 40.11
CA ASN A 144 2.93 -40.53 41.32
C ASN A 144 3.91 -41.72 41.27
N ILE A 145 4.58 -41.98 42.39
CA ILE A 145 5.46 -43.14 42.59
C ILE A 145 4.70 -44.25 43.29
N THR A 146 4.75 -45.48 42.77
CA THR A 146 4.14 -46.64 43.44
C THR A 146 4.95 -47.11 44.66
N ASP A 147 4.27 -47.50 45.73
CA ASP A 147 4.90 -48.11 46.91
C ASP A 147 5.45 -49.53 46.62
N ASP A 148 5.02 -50.17 45.52
CA ASP A 148 5.59 -51.45 45.08
C ASP A 148 6.91 -51.23 44.32
N LYS A 149 8.02 -51.35 45.04
CA LYS A 149 9.37 -51.22 44.49
C LYS A 149 9.61 -52.06 43.23
N ARG A 150 9.07 -53.28 43.14
CA ARG A 150 9.26 -54.13 41.96
C ARG A 150 8.51 -53.58 40.75
N ALA A 151 7.34 -52.99 40.99
CA ALA A 151 6.54 -52.37 39.95
C ALA A 151 7.14 -51.04 39.49
N LEU A 152 7.76 -50.27 40.40
CA LEU A 152 8.54 -49.07 40.09
C LEU A 152 9.77 -49.39 39.25
N ASP A 153 10.59 -50.37 39.67
CA ASP A 153 11.78 -50.82 38.94
C ASP A 153 11.42 -51.21 37.49
N LYS A 154 10.29 -51.91 37.32
CA LYS A 154 9.78 -52.32 36.00
C LYS A 154 9.32 -51.13 35.14
N GLN A 155 8.69 -50.12 35.74
CA GLN A 155 8.32 -48.89 35.03
C GLN A 155 9.58 -48.18 34.52
N ILE A 156 10.60 -48.04 35.37
CA ILE A 156 11.87 -47.41 35.01
C ILE A 156 12.59 -48.18 33.90
N GLU A 157 12.66 -49.51 33.98
CA GLU A 157 13.21 -50.35 32.91
C GLU A 157 12.47 -50.12 31.58
N SER A 158 11.15 -49.97 31.64
CA SER A 158 10.31 -49.71 30.47
C SER A 158 10.60 -48.34 29.86
N LEU A 159 10.71 -47.30 30.68
CA LEU A 159 11.06 -45.94 30.26
C LEU A 159 12.46 -45.90 29.61
N ARG A 160 13.46 -46.54 30.24
CA ARG A 160 14.82 -46.65 29.67
C ARG A 160 14.83 -47.42 28.36
N PHE A 161 14.01 -48.46 28.22
CA PHE A 161 13.85 -49.20 26.97
C PHE A 161 13.25 -48.32 25.87
N LEU A 162 12.21 -47.54 26.18
CA LEU A 162 11.57 -46.61 25.23
C LEU A 162 12.55 -45.53 24.76
N LEU A 163 13.34 -44.93 25.67
CA LEU A 163 14.34 -43.91 25.31
C LEU A 163 15.42 -44.46 24.37
N ARG A 164 16.04 -45.59 24.73
CA ARG A 164 17.05 -46.24 23.86
C ARG A 164 16.47 -46.64 22.51
N THR A 165 15.20 -47.05 22.50
CA THR A 165 14.52 -47.38 21.24
C THR A 165 14.33 -46.14 20.39
N ALA A 166 13.87 -45.02 20.98
CA ALA A 166 13.70 -43.75 20.26
C ALA A 166 15.02 -43.23 19.66
N GLU A 167 16.15 -43.42 20.35
CA GLU A 167 17.49 -43.09 19.84
C GLU A 167 17.93 -43.98 18.67
N SER A 168 17.43 -45.21 18.61
CA SER A 168 17.77 -46.17 17.55
C SER A 168 16.90 -46.06 16.29
N VAL A 169 15.79 -45.32 16.37
CA VAL A 169 14.81 -45.17 15.27
C VAL A 169 15.24 -44.01 14.36
N PRO A 170 15.18 -44.16 13.02
CA PRO A 170 15.49 -43.07 12.10
C PRO A 170 14.63 -41.81 12.35
N GLU A 171 15.21 -40.64 12.17
CA GLU A 171 14.54 -39.35 12.41
C GLU A 171 13.30 -39.14 11.54
N LYS A 172 13.38 -39.53 10.26
CA LYS A 172 12.27 -39.43 9.29
C LYS A 172 12.12 -40.73 8.51
N GLY A 173 10.89 -41.00 8.05
CA GLY A 173 10.60 -42.13 7.19
C GLY A 173 11.18 -41.99 5.76
N PRO A 174 11.04 -43.02 4.91
CA PRO A 174 10.30 -44.26 5.15
C PRO A 174 11.02 -45.24 6.09
N TYR A 175 10.24 -45.95 6.92
CA TYR A 175 10.76 -46.87 7.92
C TYR A 175 10.84 -48.32 7.40
N GLY A 176 11.94 -49.01 7.70
CA GLY A 176 12.14 -50.40 7.32
C GLY A 176 11.23 -51.38 8.09
N ALA A 177 11.09 -52.60 7.56
CA ALA A 177 10.21 -53.63 8.13
C ALA A 177 10.55 -53.99 9.59
N GLU A 178 11.83 -54.00 9.96
CA GLU A 178 12.30 -54.28 11.31
C GLU A 178 11.82 -53.23 12.32
N VAL A 179 11.92 -51.93 11.96
CA VAL A 179 11.43 -50.82 12.78
C VAL A 179 9.92 -50.90 12.94
N LEU A 180 9.18 -51.21 11.88
CA LEU A 180 7.73 -51.36 11.93
C LEU A 180 7.29 -52.56 12.80
N GLU A 181 8.02 -53.68 12.74
CA GLU A 181 7.75 -54.84 13.61
C GLU A 181 8.07 -54.52 15.08
N LEU A 182 9.16 -53.80 15.34
CA LEU A 182 9.50 -53.31 16.69
C LEU A 182 8.39 -52.40 17.23
N MET A 183 7.92 -51.44 16.43
CA MET A 183 6.81 -50.57 16.84
C MET A 183 5.52 -51.34 17.13
N LYS A 184 5.18 -52.36 16.34
CA LYS A 184 4.02 -53.24 16.62
C LYS A 184 4.17 -54.01 17.92
N LYS A 185 5.39 -54.45 18.25
CA LYS A 185 5.69 -55.10 19.54
C LYS A 185 5.52 -54.11 20.70
N ILE A 186 5.95 -52.86 20.53
CA ILE A 186 5.80 -51.80 21.53
C ILE A 186 4.32 -51.47 21.73
N GLU A 187 3.57 -51.22 20.66
CA GLU A 187 2.11 -51.01 20.69
C GLU A 187 1.39 -52.13 21.46
N LYS A 188 1.73 -53.40 21.18
CA LYS A 188 1.16 -54.55 21.89
C LYS A 188 1.59 -54.65 23.35
N THR A 189 2.83 -54.30 23.66
CA THR A 189 3.41 -54.44 25.02
C THR A 189 2.82 -53.41 25.97
N PHE A 190 2.66 -52.17 25.51
CA PHE A 190 2.14 -51.07 26.33
C PHE A 190 0.64 -50.85 26.15
N GLY A 191 0.01 -51.43 25.12
CA GLY A 191 -1.41 -51.26 24.84
C GLY A 191 -1.77 -49.84 24.36
N ILE A 192 -0.79 -49.07 23.87
CA ILE A 192 -0.96 -47.69 23.42
C ILE A 192 -0.87 -47.69 21.88
N PRO A 193 -1.93 -47.26 21.16
CA PRO A 193 -1.94 -47.21 19.71
C PRO A 193 -0.82 -46.33 19.15
N VAL A 194 -0.20 -46.73 18.04
CA VAL A 194 0.86 -45.97 17.35
C VAL A 194 0.32 -45.35 16.07
N ASN A 195 0.52 -44.04 15.86
CA ASN A 195 0.22 -43.43 14.57
C ASN A 195 1.40 -43.61 13.60
N TYR A 196 1.32 -44.62 12.73
CA TYR A 196 2.35 -44.92 11.73
C TYR A 196 2.53 -43.88 10.62
N ASN A 197 1.61 -42.92 10.51
CA ASN A 197 1.76 -41.79 9.57
C ASN A 197 2.54 -40.62 10.17
N ASN A 198 2.88 -40.67 11.47
CA ASN A 198 3.68 -39.67 12.16
C ASN A 198 5.17 -40.11 12.24
N ARG A 199 6.06 -39.23 12.73
CA ARG A 199 7.44 -39.61 13.06
C ARG A 199 7.41 -40.67 14.17
N LEU A 200 7.95 -41.86 13.92
CA LEU A 200 7.90 -42.95 14.90
C LEU A 200 8.68 -42.64 16.18
N LYS A 201 9.73 -41.81 16.07
CA LYS A 201 10.47 -41.27 17.22
C LYS A 201 9.57 -40.41 18.12
N HIS A 202 8.76 -39.54 17.53
CA HIS A 202 7.78 -38.72 18.24
C HIS A 202 6.71 -39.59 18.93
N GLU A 203 6.17 -40.60 18.24
CA GLU A 203 5.22 -41.54 18.84
C GLU A 203 5.81 -42.32 20.04
N LEU A 204 7.10 -42.67 19.99
CA LEU A 204 7.79 -43.30 21.12
C LEU A 204 7.92 -42.34 22.31
N LYS A 205 8.13 -41.05 22.08
CA LYS A 205 8.15 -40.02 23.13
C LYS A 205 6.76 -39.81 23.74
N ARG A 206 5.70 -39.86 22.93
CA ARG A 206 4.31 -39.83 23.43
C ARG A 206 4.00 -41.05 24.30
N ILE A 207 4.40 -42.25 23.85
CA ILE A 207 4.25 -43.48 24.64
C ILE A 207 5.03 -43.38 25.95
N TYR A 208 6.25 -42.82 25.91
CA TYR A 208 7.06 -42.61 27.09
C TYR A 208 6.32 -41.76 28.13
N ASP A 209 5.73 -40.61 27.77
CA ASP A 209 5.00 -39.77 28.73
C ASP A 209 3.77 -40.48 29.31
N VAL A 210 3.06 -41.28 28.51
CA VAL A 210 1.95 -42.11 29.01
C VAL A 210 2.46 -43.13 30.05
N VAL A 211 3.62 -43.75 29.82
CA VAL A 211 4.23 -44.69 30.77
C VAL A 211 4.73 -43.98 32.03
N CYS A 212 5.14 -42.71 31.97
CA CYS A 212 5.41 -41.90 33.16
C CYS A 212 4.16 -41.79 34.04
N SER A 213 2.99 -41.63 33.44
CA SER A 213 1.70 -41.46 34.13
C SER A 213 1.02 -42.76 34.63
N LEU A 214 1.72 -43.90 34.64
CA LEU A 214 1.12 -45.23 34.86
C LEU A 214 0.35 -45.37 36.18
N TYR A 215 0.78 -44.66 37.23
CA TYR A 215 0.18 -44.76 38.57
C TYR A 215 -0.67 -43.52 38.91
N HIS A 216 -1.87 -43.78 39.43
CA HIS A 216 -2.86 -42.76 39.79
C HIS A 216 -2.86 -42.45 41.30
N ASP A 217 -3.57 -41.37 41.67
CA ASP A 217 -3.50 -40.72 42.97
C ASP A 217 -3.75 -41.60 44.20
N GLU A 218 -4.51 -42.69 44.06
CA GLU A 218 -4.94 -43.55 45.17
C GLU A 218 -3.84 -44.47 45.72
N ASN A 219 -2.68 -44.55 45.06
CA ASN A 219 -1.66 -45.58 45.32
C ASN A 219 -0.28 -45.03 45.73
N SER A 220 -0.18 -43.78 46.18
CA SER A 220 1.11 -43.11 46.27
C SER A 220 1.22 -42.01 47.33
N ALA A 221 2.24 -42.13 48.20
CA ALA A 221 2.64 -41.08 49.16
C ALA A 221 3.78 -40.18 48.62
N GLU A 222 4.44 -40.56 47.52
CA GLU A 222 5.61 -39.90 46.97
C GLU A 222 5.43 -39.57 45.47
N VAL A 223 6.00 -38.47 45.02
CA VAL A 223 5.93 -38.01 43.63
C VAL A 223 7.32 -37.63 43.12
N CYS A 224 7.50 -37.67 41.80
CA CYS A 224 8.70 -37.14 41.13
C CYS A 224 8.39 -36.78 39.67
N SER A 225 9.30 -36.07 39.02
CA SER A 225 9.38 -36.04 37.56
C SER A 225 9.93 -37.39 37.11
N MET A 226 9.07 -38.26 36.57
CA MET A 226 9.51 -39.58 36.10
C MET A 226 10.50 -39.49 34.93
N ILE A 227 10.49 -38.35 34.22
CA ILE A 227 11.46 -38.02 33.17
C ILE A 227 12.86 -37.97 33.79
N ASP A 228 13.04 -37.11 34.79
CA ASP A 228 14.34 -36.91 35.47
C ASP A 228 14.78 -38.19 36.19
N PHE A 229 13.83 -38.89 36.83
CA PHE A 229 14.11 -40.15 37.51
C PHE A 229 14.66 -41.22 36.56
N ALA A 230 14.06 -41.36 35.38
CA ALA A 230 14.49 -42.35 34.39
C ALA A 230 15.88 -42.05 33.82
N GLU A 231 16.26 -40.78 33.76
CA GLU A 231 17.59 -40.29 33.36
C GLU A 231 18.65 -40.42 34.47
N GLY A 232 18.24 -40.81 35.68
CA GLY A 232 19.14 -41.15 36.78
C GLY A 232 19.13 -40.17 37.95
N TRP A 233 18.26 -39.16 37.92
CA TRP A 233 18.04 -38.25 39.04
C TRP A 233 17.06 -38.88 40.04
N ASP A 234 17.61 -39.73 40.92
CA ASP A 234 16.87 -40.46 41.94
C ASP A 234 16.37 -39.52 43.06
N TYR A 235 15.21 -38.91 42.84
CA TYR A 235 14.56 -38.03 43.81
C TYR A 235 13.12 -38.46 44.09
N HIS A 236 12.79 -38.51 45.38
CA HIS A 236 11.48 -38.89 45.92
C HIS A 236 10.95 -37.72 46.75
N ALA A 237 9.98 -36.97 46.21
CA ALA A 237 9.32 -35.90 46.95
C ALA A 237 8.07 -36.44 47.64
N LYS A 238 7.73 -35.91 48.81
CA LYS A 238 6.45 -36.28 49.43
C LYS A 238 5.32 -35.59 48.70
N LYS A 239 4.22 -36.32 48.44
CA LYS A 239 3.03 -35.76 47.79
C LYS A 239 2.42 -34.60 48.59
N GLU A 240 2.46 -34.70 49.93
CA GLU A 240 1.98 -33.66 50.86
C GLU A 240 2.66 -32.29 50.64
N TRP A 241 3.89 -32.27 50.10
CA TRP A 241 4.62 -31.01 49.85
C TRP A 241 4.03 -30.15 48.74
N TYR A 242 3.26 -30.77 47.84
CA TYR A 242 2.58 -30.11 46.72
C TYR A 242 1.09 -29.87 47.01
N GLU A 243 0.59 -30.17 48.22
CA GLU A 243 -0.83 -29.96 48.55
C GLU A 243 -1.20 -28.49 48.57
N ASP A 244 -0.31 -27.63 49.05
CA ASP A 244 -0.51 -26.18 49.09
C ASP A 244 0.67 -25.37 48.54
N ILE A 245 0.39 -24.09 48.26
CA ILE A 245 1.33 -23.14 47.67
C ILE A 245 1.78 -22.09 48.67
N CYS A 246 3.04 -21.67 48.55
CA CYS A 246 3.57 -20.45 49.12
C CYS A 246 3.92 -19.48 47.99
N GLU A 247 3.42 -18.26 48.02
CA GLU A 247 3.80 -17.22 47.04
C GLU A 247 5.10 -16.55 47.48
N LEU A 248 6.16 -16.70 46.68
CA LEU A 248 7.44 -16.02 46.92
C LEU A 248 7.66 -14.89 45.92
N SER A 249 8.40 -13.86 46.34
CA SER A 249 8.85 -12.80 45.45
C SER A 249 9.77 -13.36 44.37
N PHE A 250 9.54 -12.96 43.12
CA PHE A 250 10.36 -13.33 41.98
C PHE A 250 10.48 -12.14 41.04
N GLU A 251 11.65 -11.49 41.03
CA GLU A 251 11.90 -10.22 40.36
C GLU A 251 10.87 -9.16 40.79
N ASN A 252 10.04 -8.66 39.86
CA ASN A 252 8.97 -7.68 40.08
C ASN A 252 7.57 -8.31 40.17
N THR A 253 7.48 -9.63 40.30
CA THR A 253 6.22 -10.38 40.49
C THR A 253 6.35 -11.39 41.63
N THR A 254 5.38 -12.31 41.73
CA THR A 254 5.43 -13.47 42.60
C THR A 254 5.32 -14.76 41.79
N ILE A 255 5.85 -15.84 42.35
CA ILE A 255 5.72 -17.19 41.80
C ILE A 255 5.27 -18.16 42.90
N PRO A 256 4.30 -19.06 42.63
CA PRO A 256 3.92 -20.11 43.56
C PRO A 256 5.05 -21.14 43.68
N VAL A 257 5.40 -21.50 44.91
CA VAL A 257 6.29 -22.63 45.23
C VAL A 257 5.55 -23.64 46.13
N PRO A 258 5.95 -24.92 46.15
CA PRO A 258 5.31 -25.91 47.04
C PRO A 258 5.58 -25.56 48.50
N GLU A 259 4.63 -25.75 49.43
CA GLU A 259 4.86 -25.50 50.86
C GLU A 259 6.09 -26.27 51.40
N GLY A 260 6.33 -27.47 50.87
CA GLY A 260 7.52 -28.28 51.18
C GLY A 260 8.79 -27.94 50.39
N TYR A 261 8.93 -26.74 49.83
CA TYR A 261 10.05 -26.37 48.94
C TYR A 261 11.44 -26.61 49.54
N ASP A 262 11.62 -26.43 50.86
CA ASP A 262 12.91 -26.67 51.52
C ASP A 262 13.35 -28.14 51.41
N GLY A 263 12.40 -29.07 51.55
CA GLY A 263 12.66 -30.49 51.35
C GLY A 263 13.04 -30.82 49.91
N LEU A 264 12.34 -30.22 48.93
CA LEU A 264 12.63 -30.38 47.51
C LEU A 264 14.03 -29.87 47.15
N LEU A 265 14.41 -28.67 47.61
CA LEU A 265 15.71 -28.08 47.34
C LEU A 265 16.85 -28.87 48.01
N GLN A 266 16.65 -29.40 49.22
CA GLN A 266 17.63 -30.26 49.87
C GLN A 266 17.86 -31.57 49.10
N ILE A 267 16.82 -32.14 48.48
CA ILE A 267 16.95 -33.36 47.68
C ILE A 267 17.65 -33.06 46.34
N LYS A 268 17.23 -31.99 45.64
CA LYS A 268 17.77 -31.65 44.30
C LYS A 268 19.20 -31.08 44.36
N TYR A 269 19.52 -30.26 45.35
CA TYR A 269 20.77 -29.48 45.40
C TYR A 269 21.63 -29.74 46.65
N GLY A 270 21.15 -30.55 47.60
CA GLY A 270 21.84 -30.82 48.86
C GLY A 270 21.54 -29.80 49.95
N LYS A 271 22.02 -30.07 51.18
CA LYS A 271 21.70 -29.27 52.38
C LYS A 271 22.26 -27.85 52.38
N ASP A 272 23.18 -27.53 51.48
CA ASP A 272 23.83 -26.24 51.37
C ASP A 272 23.40 -25.47 50.12
N TYR A 273 22.21 -25.76 49.58
CA TYR A 273 21.64 -25.12 48.37
C TYR A 273 21.59 -23.59 48.42
N MET A 274 21.55 -23.00 49.63
CA MET A 274 21.63 -21.55 49.85
C MET A 274 23.00 -20.95 49.51
N THR A 275 24.05 -21.75 49.35
CA THR A 275 25.38 -21.28 48.94
C THR A 275 25.43 -21.16 47.42
N PRO A 276 25.66 -19.96 46.85
CA PRO A 276 25.78 -19.81 45.41
C PRO A 276 26.97 -20.63 44.87
N ARG A 277 26.71 -21.41 43.83
CA ARG A 277 27.73 -22.20 43.12
C ARG A 277 27.53 -21.94 41.63
N ASN A 278 28.53 -21.31 41.00
CA ASN A 278 28.55 -21.14 39.55
C ASN A 278 28.96 -22.49 38.91
N VAL A 279 27.99 -23.38 38.81
CA VAL A 279 28.09 -24.65 38.09
C VAL A 279 27.16 -24.56 36.89
N GLY A 280 27.63 -25.04 35.73
CA GLY A 280 26.92 -24.90 34.48
C GLY A 280 25.58 -25.65 34.45
N SER A 281 24.70 -25.18 33.57
CA SER A 281 23.43 -25.83 33.24
C SER A 281 23.63 -27.04 32.30
N SER A 282 22.58 -27.84 32.13
CA SER A 282 22.48 -28.91 31.13
C SER A 282 22.28 -28.40 29.69
N HIS A 283 22.17 -27.09 29.47
CA HIS A 283 22.06 -26.45 28.13
C HIS A 283 23.06 -25.30 27.95
N ASP A 284 23.21 -24.85 26.70
CA ASP A 284 24.08 -23.72 26.34
C ASP A 284 23.45 -22.38 26.74
N TYR A 285 24.24 -21.52 27.40
CA TYR A 285 23.86 -20.16 27.78
C TYR A 285 24.46 -19.12 26.80
N PRO A 286 23.69 -18.07 26.39
CA PRO A 286 22.26 -17.92 26.55
C PRO A 286 21.46 -18.71 25.50
N PHE A 287 20.25 -19.17 25.83
CA PHE A 287 19.42 -20.01 24.95
C PHE A 287 19.21 -19.42 23.54
N TYR A 288 19.05 -18.08 23.44
CA TYR A 288 18.75 -17.38 22.18
C TYR A 288 19.94 -17.34 21.22
N LYS A 289 21.15 -17.73 21.65
CA LYS A 289 22.31 -17.83 20.77
C LYS A 289 22.09 -18.83 19.63
N SER A 290 21.37 -19.92 19.90
CA SER A 290 20.98 -20.90 18.88
C SER A 290 20.06 -20.28 17.82
N GLN A 291 19.13 -19.42 18.23
CA GLN A 291 18.19 -18.74 17.33
C GLN A 291 18.88 -17.71 16.43
N ILE A 292 19.87 -16.97 16.98
CA ILE A 292 20.69 -16.03 16.19
C ILE A 292 21.46 -16.80 15.12
N GLU A 293 22.02 -17.96 15.45
CA GLU A 293 22.77 -18.79 14.51
C GLU A 293 21.86 -19.37 13.42
N GLU A 294 20.66 -19.82 13.78
CA GLU A 294 19.66 -20.28 12.80
C GLU A 294 19.27 -19.16 11.83
N LEU A 295 18.98 -17.96 12.35
CA LEU A 295 18.67 -16.79 11.52
C LEU A 295 19.85 -16.44 10.60
N ARG A 296 21.09 -16.50 11.10
CA ARG A 296 22.30 -16.27 10.30
C ARG A 296 22.36 -17.23 9.11
N LEU A 297 22.13 -18.53 9.34
CA LEU A 297 22.16 -19.54 8.27
C LEU A 297 21.05 -19.33 7.25
N VAL A 298 19.85 -18.94 7.68
CA VAL A 298 18.74 -18.60 6.77
C VAL A 298 19.08 -17.38 5.93
N MET A 299 19.57 -16.30 6.56
CA MET A 299 19.97 -15.08 5.83
C MET A 299 21.08 -15.36 4.82
N GLN A 300 22.08 -16.16 5.17
CA GLN A 300 23.15 -16.53 4.26
C GLN A 300 22.63 -17.27 3.02
N LYS A 301 21.67 -18.17 3.23
CA LYS A 301 21.04 -18.93 2.15
C LYS A 301 20.18 -18.05 1.25
N GLU A 302 19.36 -17.18 1.82
CA GLU A 302 18.42 -16.33 1.06
C GLU A 302 19.14 -15.22 0.29
N PHE A 303 20.15 -14.58 0.90
CA PHE A 303 20.87 -13.47 0.28
C PHE A 303 22.16 -13.90 -0.42
N ASN A 304 22.48 -15.19 -0.42
CA ASN A 304 23.69 -15.76 -1.03
C ASN A 304 24.97 -14.98 -0.65
N THR A 305 25.07 -14.56 0.61
CA THR A 305 26.12 -13.67 1.15
C THR A 305 26.51 -14.16 2.55
N GLU A 306 27.79 -14.14 2.90
CA GLU A 306 28.23 -14.51 4.26
C GLU A 306 27.90 -13.41 5.27
N PHE A 307 27.42 -13.83 6.44
CA PHE A 307 27.15 -12.96 7.59
C PHE A 307 27.87 -13.48 8.84
N THR A 308 28.54 -12.59 9.56
CA THR A 308 29.07 -12.85 10.91
C THR A 308 27.97 -12.77 11.96
N THR A 309 28.17 -13.40 13.12
CA THR A 309 27.21 -13.36 14.23
C THR A 309 27.01 -11.91 14.74
N GLU A 310 28.09 -11.12 14.82
CA GLU A 310 28.02 -9.71 15.23
C GLU A 310 27.26 -8.82 14.24
N GLU A 311 27.29 -9.13 12.94
CA GLU A 311 26.46 -8.43 11.94
C GLU A 311 24.98 -8.73 12.13
N VAL A 312 24.62 -9.99 12.35
CA VAL A 312 23.22 -10.38 12.60
C VAL A 312 22.69 -9.71 13.86
N ILE A 313 23.46 -9.72 14.96
CA ILE A 313 23.06 -9.04 16.21
C ILE A 313 22.80 -7.55 15.97
N ARG A 314 23.69 -6.85 15.26
CA ARG A 314 23.50 -5.43 14.93
C ARG A 314 22.23 -5.18 14.11
N LEU A 315 21.89 -6.07 13.18
CA LEU A 315 20.67 -5.97 12.39
C LEU A 315 19.41 -6.20 13.23
N ILE A 316 19.44 -7.17 14.14
CA ILE A 316 18.36 -7.41 15.11
C ILE A 316 18.11 -6.14 15.94
N HIS A 317 19.16 -5.58 16.55
CA HIS A 317 19.05 -4.36 17.37
C HIS A 317 18.54 -3.16 16.57
N ALA A 318 18.99 -2.99 15.31
CA ALA A 318 18.49 -1.94 14.45
C ALA A 318 16.97 -2.09 14.16
N LYS A 319 16.50 -3.32 13.95
CA LYS A 319 15.08 -3.61 13.71
C LYS A 319 14.20 -3.41 14.95
N VAL A 320 14.67 -3.80 16.13
CA VAL A 320 13.94 -3.53 17.38
C VAL A 320 13.77 -2.03 17.60
N LYS A 321 14.85 -1.25 17.42
CA LYS A 321 14.82 0.20 17.58
C LYS A 321 13.88 0.91 16.57
N GLU A 322 13.76 0.38 15.35
CA GLU A 322 12.81 0.88 14.35
C GLU A 322 11.35 0.73 14.82
N ALA A 323 11.03 -0.42 15.41
CA ALA A 323 9.69 -0.75 15.88
C ALA A 323 9.27 0.01 17.15
N GLU A 324 10.23 0.44 17.98
CA GLU A 324 9.99 1.26 19.19
C GLU A 324 9.64 2.74 18.87
N SER A 325 9.64 3.15 17.60
CA SER A 325 9.31 4.53 17.20
C SER A 325 7.79 4.82 17.27
N ILE A 326 7.41 6.05 17.67
CA ILE A 326 6.00 6.46 17.82
C ILE A 326 5.28 6.28 16.49
N MET A 327 4.13 5.58 16.53
CA MET A 327 3.24 5.45 15.39
C MET A 327 2.52 6.79 15.14
N VAL A 328 2.77 7.41 13.98
CA VAL A 328 2.15 8.68 13.58
C VAL A 328 0.86 8.40 12.82
N ASN A 329 -0.28 8.87 13.33
CA ASN A 329 -1.54 8.81 12.60
C ASN A 329 -1.60 9.94 11.56
N VAL A 330 -1.61 9.59 10.29
CA VAL A 330 -1.62 10.53 9.16
C VAL A 330 -2.98 10.58 8.51
N GLY A 331 -3.51 11.78 8.30
CA GLY A 331 -4.66 12.03 7.44
C GLY A 331 -4.25 12.44 6.03
N ILE A 332 -5.01 12.05 5.01
CA ILE A 332 -4.82 12.50 3.63
C ILE A 332 -5.87 13.56 3.28
N ILE A 333 -5.43 14.74 2.83
CA ILE A 333 -6.27 15.80 2.29
C ILE A 333 -6.23 15.73 0.76
N GLY A 334 -7.37 15.43 0.15
CA GLY A 334 -7.51 15.28 -1.30
C GLY A 334 -7.53 13.83 -1.77
N THR A 335 -8.29 13.55 -2.84
CA THR A 335 -8.57 12.18 -3.33
C THR A 335 -8.03 11.95 -4.74
N GLY A 336 -6.95 12.65 -5.09
CA GLY A 336 -6.31 12.56 -6.39
C GLY A 336 -5.47 11.28 -6.60
N ARG A 337 -4.92 11.15 -7.82
CA ARG A 337 -4.03 10.03 -8.21
C ARG A 337 -2.85 9.82 -7.26
N ILE A 338 -2.28 10.89 -6.72
CA ILE A 338 -1.11 10.80 -5.85
C ILE A 338 -1.49 10.38 -4.42
N ALA A 339 -2.67 10.79 -3.92
CA ALA A 339 -3.23 10.32 -2.65
C ALA A 339 -3.41 8.79 -2.62
N SER A 340 -3.88 8.19 -3.72
CA SER A 340 -4.01 6.74 -3.87
C SER A 340 -2.64 6.04 -3.76
N ARG A 341 -1.62 6.58 -4.44
CA ARG A 341 -0.25 6.05 -4.35
C ARG A 341 0.36 6.23 -2.96
N PHE A 342 0.10 7.36 -2.30
CA PHE A 342 0.56 7.59 -0.94
C PHE A 342 -0.04 6.56 0.02
N LEU A 343 -1.36 6.34 -0.05
CA LEU A 343 -2.07 5.33 0.75
C LEU A 343 -1.54 3.91 0.52
N GLU A 344 -1.21 3.56 -0.73
CA GLU A 344 -0.62 2.27 -1.08
C GLU A 344 0.79 2.13 -0.49
N GLU A 345 1.64 3.14 -0.70
CA GLU A 345 3.05 3.11 -0.30
C GLU A 345 3.24 3.23 1.22
N SER A 346 2.35 3.94 1.93
CA SER A 346 2.43 4.12 3.38
C SER A 346 2.28 2.80 4.15
N ARG A 347 1.61 1.79 3.57
CA ARG A 347 1.48 0.45 4.18
C ARG A 347 2.81 -0.28 4.35
N TYR A 348 3.84 0.16 3.64
CA TYR A 348 5.18 -0.43 3.66
C TYR A 348 6.18 0.40 4.47
N VAL A 349 5.74 1.43 5.16
CA VAL A 349 6.59 2.30 5.97
C VAL A 349 6.26 2.10 7.44
N SER A 350 7.28 1.79 8.24
CA SER A 350 7.15 1.62 9.69
C SER A 350 6.86 2.96 10.38
N GLY A 351 6.09 2.94 11.47
CA GLY A 351 5.82 4.13 12.29
C GLY A 351 4.78 5.10 11.72
N ILE A 352 4.02 4.70 10.70
CA ILE A 352 2.90 5.49 10.13
C ILE A 352 1.64 4.64 10.03
N ASN A 353 0.50 5.25 10.34
CA ASN A 353 -0.83 4.69 10.10
C ASN A 353 -1.69 5.73 9.38
N VAL A 354 -2.32 5.39 8.25
CA VAL A 354 -3.26 6.31 7.60
C VAL A 354 -4.64 6.15 8.24
N SER A 355 -5.06 7.11 9.05
CA SER A 355 -6.27 7.01 9.88
C SER A 355 -7.48 7.77 9.31
N ALA A 356 -7.28 8.73 8.40
CA ALA A 356 -8.36 9.55 7.87
C ALA A 356 -8.14 10.01 6.42
N ILE A 357 -9.23 10.13 5.65
CA ILE A 357 -9.26 10.71 4.30
C ILE A 357 -10.30 11.84 4.28
N TYR A 358 -9.88 13.02 3.82
CA TYR A 358 -10.74 14.20 3.72
C TYR A 358 -10.82 14.76 2.31
N ASN A 359 -12.03 15.12 1.91
CA ASN A 359 -12.32 15.96 0.74
C ASN A 359 -13.61 16.76 1.02
N PRO A 360 -13.69 18.06 0.66
CA PRO A 360 -14.92 18.85 0.82
C PRO A 360 -16.15 18.28 0.09
N HIS A 361 -15.94 17.33 -0.83
CA HIS A 361 -16.98 16.60 -1.54
C HIS A 361 -17.02 15.14 -1.08
N LEU A 362 -17.99 14.78 -0.24
CA LEU A 362 -18.12 13.43 0.33
C LEU A 362 -18.17 12.33 -0.74
N GLU A 363 -18.83 12.56 -1.86
CA GLU A 363 -18.88 11.64 -3.00
C GLU A 363 -17.48 11.31 -3.55
N SER A 364 -16.55 12.26 -3.49
CA SER A 364 -15.17 12.06 -3.93
C SER A 364 -14.39 11.18 -2.94
N VAL A 365 -14.72 11.25 -1.64
CA VAL A 365 -14.16 10.36 -0.60
C VAL A 365 -14.68 8.94 -0.80
N LEU A 366 -15.99 8.76 -0.98
CA LEU A 366 -16.59 7.45 -1.19
C LEU A 366 -16.11 6.78 -2.48
N TRP A 367 -15.97 7.56 -3.56
CA TRP A 367 -15.38 7.08 -4.81
C TRP A 367 -13.92 6.65 -4.64
N PHE A 368 -13.14 7.44 -3.89
CA PHE A 368 -11.76 7.09 -3.56
C PHE A 368 -11.68 5.82 -2.72
N ALA A 369 -12.53 5.67 -1.71
CA ALA A 369 -12.61 4.47 -0.88
C ALA A 369 -12.91 3.23 -1.72
N LYS A 370 -13.92 3.30 -2.60
CA LYS A 370 -14.28 2.21 -3.51
C LYS A 370 -13.11 1.79 -4.41
N ASN A 371 -12.40 2.74 -5.01
CA ASN A 371 -11.31 2.42 -5.94
C ASN A 371 -10.03 1.94 -5.27
N ASN A 372 -9.85 2.24 -3.98
CA ASN A 372 -8.69 1.80 -3.20
C ASN A 372 -9.03 0.63 -2.26
N ASN A 373 -10.21 0.01 -2.43
CA ASN A 373 -10.71 -1.10 -1.60
C ASN A 373 -10.67 -0.78 -0.09
N ILE A 374 -11.10 0.42 0.29
CA ILE A 374 -11.21 0.84 1.69
C ILE A 374 -12.60 0.45 2.20
N ASP A 375 -12.65 -0.21 3.34
CA ASP A 375 -13.89 -0.53 4.04
C ASP A 375 -14.49 0.75 4.65
N ILE A 376 -15.70 1.10 4.21
CA ILE A 376 -16.40 2.32 4.64
C ILE A 376 -16.92 2.21 6.08
N ASP A 377 -17.12 0.99 6.59
CA ASP A 377 -17.51 0.72 7.97
C ASP A 377 -16.28 0.40 8.86
N GLY A 378 -15.08 0.48 8.26
CA GLY A 378 -13.81 0.23 8.93
C GLY A 378 -13.38 1.37 9.87
N PRO A 379 -12.22 1.21 10.52
CA PRO A 379 -11.71 2.18 11.50
C PRO A 379 -11.19 3.50 10.88
N MET A 380 -11.07 3.58 9.56
CA MET A 380 -10.57 4.77 8.86
C MET A 380 -11.68 5.81 8.72
N ILE A 381 -11.41 7.06 9.12
CA ILE A 381 -12.38 8.15 9.00
C ILE A 381 -12.45 8.62 7.54
N LEU A 382 -13.63 8.58 6.95
CA LEU A 382 -13.92 9.06 5.60
C LEU A 382 -14.90 10.23 5.70
N THR A 383 -14.46 11.46 5.47
CA THR A 383 -15.29 12.64 5.82
C THR A 383 -15.07 13.87 4.94
N ASP A 384 -16.09 14.71 4.86
CA ASP A 384 -16.08 16.09 4.36
C ASP A 384 -16.10 17.13 5.49
N ASP A 385 -16.06 16.70 6.75
CA ASP A 385 -15.93 17.55 7.94
C ASP A 385 -14.46 17.72 8.34
N SER A 386 -13.96 18.95 8.23
CA SER A 386 -12.56 19.25 8.52
C SER A 386 -12.22 19.14 10.01
N GLU A 387 -13.14 19.44 10.94
CA GLU A 387 -12.87 19.34 12.37
C GLU A 387 -12.73 17.88 12.79
N ALA A 388 -13.68 17.02 12.38
CA ALA A 388 -13.61 15.58 12.62
C ALA A 388 -12.34 14.95 12.03
N PHE A 389 -11.90 15.41 10.86
CA PHE A 389 -10.65 14.96 10.25
C PHE A 389 -9.42 15.34 11.08
N PHE A 390 -9.26 16.61 11.47
CA PHE A 390 -8.08 17.07 12.19
C PHE A 390 -7.99 16.51 13.62
N ASP A 391 -9.12 16.22 14.26
CA ASP A 391 -9.14 15.63 15.60
C ASP A 391 -8.60 14.18 15.62
N ALA A 392 -8.61 13.48 14.49
CA ALA A 392 -8.24 12.07 14.39
C ALA A 392 -6.80 11.78 13.90
N VAL A 393 -5.99 12.82 13.72
CA VAL A 393 -4.67 12.72 13.08
C VAL A 393 -3.59 13.49 13.86
N ASP A 394 -2.36 13.00 13.82
CA ASP A 394 -1.17 13.68 14.35
C ASP A 394 -0.48 14.53 13.26
N ALA A 395 -0.65 14.11 12.01
CA ALA A 395 -0.01 14.69 10.84
C ALA A 395 -0.92 14.63 9.61
N VAL A 396 -0.66 15.47 8.61
CA VAL A 396 -1.40 15.47 7.35
C VAL A 396 -0.49 15.35 6.14
N TYR A 397 -0.94 14.56 5.15
CA TYR A 397 -0.43 14.57 3.80
C TYR A 397 -1.38 15.36 2.90
N ILE A 398 -0.89 16.48 2.34
CA ILE A 398 -1.68 17.38 1.51
C ILE A 398 -1.45 17.04 0.04
N ALA A 399 -2.48 16.46 -0.58
CA ALA A 399 -2.53 16.06 -1.99
C ALA A 399 -3.68 16.78 -2.74
N ALA A 400 -3.99 18.01 -2.30
CA ALA A 400 -4.98 18.89 -2.89
C ALA A 400 -4.46 19.57 -4.17
N PRO A 401 -5.29 20.34 -4.91
CA PRO A 401 -4.79 21.23 -5.97
C PRO A 401 -3.82 22.29 -5.42
N HIS A 402 -2.88 22.76 -6.26
CA HIS A 402 -1.78 23.65 -5.85
C HIS A 402 -2.25 24.92 -5.13
N GLU A 403 -3.34 25.53 -5.60
CA GLU A 403 -3.93 26.74 -5.04
C GLU A 403 -4.47 26.55 -3.61
N MET A 404 -4.72 25.32 -3.18
CA MET A 404 -5.24 24.99 -1.85
C MET A 404 -4.14 24.57 -0.87
N HIS A 405 -2.90 24.35 -1.32
CA HIS A 405 -1.82 23.86 -0.46
C HIS A 405 -1.57 24.80 0.72
N THR A 406 -1.37 26.10 0.44
CA THR A 406 -1.11 27.14 1.44
C THR A 406 -2.22 27.23 2.49
N GLU A 407 -3.48 27.13 2.08
CA GLU A 407 -4.62 27.14 2.99
C GLU A 407 -4.61 25.93 3.92
N TYR A 408 -4.45 24.72 3.39
CA TYR A 408 -4.43 23.49 4.19
C TYR A 408 -3.20 23.38 5.09
N ILE A 409 -2.02 23.84 4.63
CA ILE A 409 -0.81 23.93 5.47
C ILE A 409 -1.10 24.82 6.68
N ARG A 410 -1.66 26.02 6.45
CA ARG A 410 -1.98 26.96 7.53
C ARG A 410 -2.95 26.35 8.54
N ILE A 411 -4.04 25.75 8.08
CA ILE A 411 -5.05 25.13 8.96
C ILE A 411 -4.42 24.00 9.80
N ALA A 412 -3.63 23.12 9.18
CA ALA A 412 -2.97 22.01 9.85
C ALA A 412 -1.99 22.49 10.93
N LEU A 413 -1.13 23.46 10.61
CA LEU A 413 -0.19 24.06 11.57
C LEU A 413 -0.93 24.81 12.69
N ASP A 414 -2.04 25.48 12.38
CA ASP A 414 -2.89 26.15 13.38
C ASP A 414 -3.45 25.14 14.39
N LYS A 415 -3.88 23.97 13.92
CA LYS A 415 -4.37 22.82 14.70
C LYS A 415 -3.26 21.97 15.36
N GLY A 416 -2.00 22.35 15.20
CA GLY A 416 -0.88 21.66 15.86
C GLY A 416 -0.46 20.36 15.18
N LYS A 417 -0.71 20.21 13.87
CA LYS A 417 -0.43 18.97 13.11
C LYS A 417 0.84 19.10 12.29
N HIS A 418 1.60 18.01 12.16
CA HIS A 418 2.71 17.94 11.23
C HIS A 418 2.20 17.91 9.78
N VAL A 419 3.01 18.38 8.83
CA VAL A 419 2.59 18.54 7.43
C VAL A 419 3.63 17.97 6.46
N LEU A 420 3.18 17.08 5.59
CA LEU A 420 3.89 16.70 4.36
C LEU A 420 3.04 17.17 3.18
N CYS A 421 3.52 18.13 2.40
CA CYS A 421 2.76 18.75 1.32
C CYS A 421 3.32 18.35 -0.05
N GLU A 422 2.45 17.97 -0.99
CA GLU A 422 2.82 17.78 -2.38
C GLU A 422 3.47 19.01 -3.00
N LYS A 423 4.31 18.77 -4.01
CA LYS A 423 5.01 19.81 -4.75
C LYS A 423 4.11 20.48 -5.80
N PRO A 424 4.28 21.79 -6.05
CA PRO A 424 5.06 22.73 -5.24
C PRO A 424 4.33 23.01 -3.92
N MET A 425 5.09 23.15 -2.83
CA MET A 425 4.48 23.41 -1.52
C MET A 425 3.68 24.73 -1.50
N GLY A 426 4.13 25.73 -2.26
CA GLY A 426 3.40 26.97 -2.46
C GLY A 426 3.83 27.72 -3.72
N LEU A 427 2.98 28.67 -4.14
CA LEU A 427 3.19 29.52 -5.31
C LEU A 427 3.62 30.95 -4.94
N ASN A 428 3.67 31.27 -3.65
CA ASN A 428 4.10 32.56 -3.12
C ASN A 428 5.20 32.35 -2.07
N LYS A 429 6.32 33.06 -2.22
CA LYS A 429 7.47 32.93 -1.32
C LYS A 429 7.15 33.34 0.11
N SER A 430 6.43 34.45 0.29
CA SER A 430 6.15 35.03 1.60
C SER A 430 5.20 34.17 2.43
N ASP A 431 4.20 33.55 1.80
CA ASP A 431 3.27 32.62 2.46
C ASP A 431 4.03 31.40 3.03
N ILE A 432 4.90 30.79 2.21
CA ILE A 432 5.68 29.63 2.63
C ILE A 432 6.68 29.98 3.74
N GLN A 433 7.35 31.13 3.63
CA GLN A 433 8.24 31.61 4.69
C GLN A 433 7.49 31.80 6.02
N GLN A 434 6.28 32.36 5.99
CA GLN A 434 5.45 32.52 7.18
C GLN A 434 5.05 31.16 7.77
N MET A 435 4.60 30.21 6.95
CA MET A 435 4.17 28.88 7.41
C MET A 435 5.30 28.07 8.03
N LEU A 436 6.49 28.08 7.41
CA LEU A 436 7.66 27.40 7.96
C LEU A 436 8.09 28.03 9.29
N SER A 437 7.99 29.36 9.43
CA SER A 437 8.21 30.03 10.72
C SER A 437 7.18 29.62 11.78
N VAL A 438 5.90 29.46 11.42
CA VAL A 438 4.88 28.94 12.34
C VAL A 438 5.18 27.49 12.76
N ALA A 439 5.60 26.65 11.81
CA ALA A 439 5.98 25.27 12.09
C ALA A 439 7.15 25.19 13.07
N ASP A 440 8.22 25.97 12.85
CA ASP A 440 9.37 26.04 13.75
C ASP A 440 8.98 26.53 15.16
N ASN A 441 8.20 27.62 15.24
CA ASN A 441 7.70 28.15 16.52
C ASN A 441 6.87 27.14 17.32
N LYS A 442 6.08 26.30 16.63
CA LYS A 442 5.26 25.24 17.24
C LYS A 442 5.99 23.90 17.36
N LYS A 443 7.25 23.81 16.93
CA LYS A 443 8.05 22.57 16.86
C LYS A 443 7.38 21.47 16.04
N LEU A 444 6.73 21.84 14.95
CA LEU A 444 6.08 20.94 14.00
C LEU A 444 6.97 20.73 12.78
N VAL A 445 7.04 19.49 12.29
CA VAL A 445 7.58 19.18 10.96
C VAL A 445 6.63 19.68 9.88
N CYS A 446 7.15 20.50 8.96
CA CYS A 446 6.50 20.87 7.69
C CYS A 446 7.50 20.60 6.56
N MET A 447 7.16 19.71 5.63
CA MET A 447 8.05 19.24 4.57
C MET A 447 7.38 19.32 3.19
N GLU A 448 8.17 19.67 2.17
CA GLU A 448 7.78 19.59 0.77
C GLU A 448 8.12 18.20 0.21
N ALA A 449 7.14 17.55 -0.43
CA ALA A 449 7.23 16.20 -0.97
C ALA A 449 7.77 16.23 -2.41
N ILE A 450 9.10 16.19 -2.53
CA ILE A 450 9.80 15.93 -3.80
C ILE A 450 10.54 14.61 -3.67
N LYS A 451 9.84 13.50 -3.90
CA LYS A 451 10.37 12.13 -3.72
C LYS A 451 11.79 11.89 -4.23
N THR A 452 12.17 12.51 -5.36
CA THR A 452 13.50 12.35 -5.96
C THR A 452 14.62 12.74 -5.01
N ALA A 453 14.41 13.74 -4.15
CA ALA A 453 15.39 14.16 -3.15
C ALA A 453 15.70 13.08 -2.10
N TYR A 454 14.81 12.09 -1.96
CA TYR A 454 14.92 11.03 -0.96
C TYR A 454 15.40 9.70 -1.56
N CYS A 455 15.44 9.57 -2.89
CA CYS A 455 15.92 8.38 -3.58
C CYS A 455 17.43 8.18 -3.41
N ALA A 456 17.86 6.93 -3.22
CA ALA A 456 19.29 6.57 -3.09
C ALA A 456 20.13 7.01 -4.29
N GLY A 457 19.59 6.85 -5.51
CA GLY A 457 20.27 7.30 -6.72
C GLY A 457 20.52 8.81 -6.78
N PHE A 458 19.64 9.64 -6.21
CA PHE A 458 19.89 11.08 -6.14
C PHE A 458 21.00 11.42 -5.15
N GLU A 459 21.02 10.77 -3.98
CA GLU A 459 22.14 10.92 -3.03
C GLU A 459 23.46 10.48 -3.64
N ARG A 460 23.46 9.38 -4.40
CA ARG A 460 24.65 8.92 -5.13
C ARG A 460 25.18 9.99 -6.08
N ILE A 461 24.33 10.72 -6.79
CA ILE A 461 24.75 11.85 -7.64
C ILE A 461 25.44 12.92 -6.79
N LEU A 462 24.86 13.30 -5.66
CA LEU A 462 25.44 14.29 -4.75
C LEU A 462 26.81 13.83 -4.21
N ASP A 463 26.95 12.55 -3.85
CA ASP A 463 28.18 11.98 -3.33
C ASP A 463 29.29 11.92 -4.39
N ILE A 464 28.95 11.55 -5.63
CA ILE A 464 29.87 11.59 -6.77
C ILE A 464 30.39 13.02 -6.99
N VAL A 465 29.50 14.02 -7.00
CA VAL A 465 29.90 15.43 -7.16
C VAL A 465 30.78 15.89 -5.99
N LYS A 466 30.39 15.58 -4.75
CA LYS A 466 31.17 15.93 -3.54
C LYS A 466 32.56 15.28 -3.53
N SER A 467 32.71 14.09 -4.11
CA SER A 467 34.01 13.40 -4.21
C SER A 467 35.00 14.12 -5.13
N GLY A 468 34.53 15.04 -5.97
CA GLY A 468 35.34 15.73 -6.99
C GLY A 468 35.50 14.94 -8.29
N ALA A 469 34.76 13.85 -8.49
CA ALA A 469 34.89 12.97 -9.66
C ALA A 469 34.72 13.68 -11.02
N ILE A 470 33.98 14.80 -11.06
CA ILE A 470 33.78 15.60 -12.28
C ILE A 470 34.33 17.04 -12.17
N GLY A 471 35.14 17.32 -11.15
CA GLY A 471 35.62 18.68 -10.87
C GLY A 471 34.51 19.61 -10.34
N LYS A 472 34.68 20.93 -10.52
CA LYS A 472 33.67 21.93 -10.11
C LYS A 472 32.50 21.93 -11.09
N VAL A 473 31.27 21.85 -10.58
CA VAL A 473 30.05 21.91 -11.43
C VAL A 473 29.92 23.28 -12.09
N ARG A 474 29.67 23.29 -13.40
CA ARG A 474 29.51 24.49 -14.24
C ARG A 474 28.15 24.57 -14.91
N ASP A 475 27.53 23.43 -15.22
CA ASP A 475 26.22 23.38 -15.86
C ASP A 475 25.35 22.25 -15.31
N VAL A 476 24.06 22.52 -15.17
CA VAL A 476 23.04 21.53 -14.82
C VAL A 476 21.88 21.65 -15.79
N GLU A 477 21.67 20.62 -16.61
CA GLU A 477 20.50 20.51 -17.46
C GLU A 477 19.51 19.47 -16.93
N ALA A 478 18.25 19.84 -16.72
CA ALA A 478 17.22 18.92 -16.26
C ALA A 478 15.92 19.08 -17.05
N ALA A 479 15.40 17.98 -17.60
CA ALA A 479 14.17 17.99 -18.39
C ALA A 479 13.11 17.04 -17.81
N PHE A 480 11.89 17.53 -17.63
CA PHE A 480 10.72 16.72 -17.30
C PHE A 480 9.57 17.13 -18.22
N SER A 481 9.26 16.26 -19.19
CA SER A 481 8.09 16.42 -20.04
C SER A 481 7.25 15.16 -20.13
N LYS A 482 5.93 15.34 -20.23
CA LYS A 482 4.97 14.29 -20.59
C LYS A 482 4.04 14.80 -21.68
N ILE A 483 3.52 13.88 -22.49
CA ILE A 483 2.38 14.16 -23.35
C ILE A 483 1.18 14.33 -22.41
N GLY A 484 0.75 15.58 -22.25
CA GLY A 484 -0.35 15.97 -21.38
C GLY A 484 -1.66 16.06 -22.16
N ALA A 485 -2.77 16.09 -21.43
CA ALA A 485 -4.09 16.35 -22.00
C ALA A 485 -4.42 17.84 -21.90
N ALA A 486 -4.96 18.43 -22.97
CA ALA A 486 -5.28 19.86 -22.99
C ALA A 486 -6.33 20.25 -21.93
N ALA A 487 -7.30 19.36 -21.72
CA ALA A 487 -8.28 19.48 -20.65
C ALA A 487 -7.89 18.72 -19.36
N GLY A 488 -6.62 18.34 -19.22
CA GLY A 488 -6.12 17.75 -17.98
C GLY A 488 -6.07 18.79 -16.86
N ARG A 489 -6.32 18.35 -15.61
CA ARG A 489 -6.31 19.23 -14.44
C ARG A 489 -5.00 20.02 -14.27
N GLU A 490 -3.89 19.45 -14.73
CA GLU A 490 -2.57 20.07 -14.69
C GLU A 490 -2.49 21.38 -15.51
N MET A 491 -3.48 21.62 -16.39
CA MET A 491 -3.61 22.81 -17.22
C MET A 491 -4.69 23.78 -16.73
N TRP A 492 -5.35 23.48 -15.61
CA TRP A 492 -6.49 24.27 -15.12
C TRP A 492 -6.08 25.43 -14.23
N GLY A 493 -6.88 26.50 -14.27
CA GLY A 493 -6.70 27.66 -13.40
C GLY A 493 -5.41 28.45 -13.67
N ARG A 494 -5.13 29.38 -12.75
CA ARG A 494 -3.91 30.22 -12.80
C ARG A 494 -2.67 29.51 -12.25
N SER A 495 -2.89 28.49 -11.42
CA SER A 495 -1.87 27.66 -10.75
C SER A 495 -1.39 26.47 -11.60
N GLY A 496 -2.11 26.12 -12.68
CA GLY A 496 -1.71 25.09 -13.64
C GLY A 496 -0.69 25.57 -14.67
N GLY A 497 -0.14 24.63 -15.42
CA GLY A 497 0.95 24.83 -16.38
C GLY A 497 2.08 23.84 -16.19
N SER A 498 2.90 23.66 -17.23
CA SER A 498 3.99 22.69 -17.20
C SER A 498 5.08 23.05 -16.18
N PHE A 499 5.31 24.34 -15.99
CA PHE A 499 6.28 24.83 -15.02
C PHE A 499 5.84 24.53 -13.58
N THR A 500 4.65 24.98 -13.17
CA THR A 500 4.17 24.76 -11.79
C THR A 500 4.01 23.29 -11.46
N GLU A 501 3.67 22.46 -12.45
CA GLU A 501 3.52 21.02 -12.26
C GLU A 501 4.85 20.25 -12.18
N LEU A 502 5.87 20.63 -12.94
CA LEU A 502 7.05 19.79 -13.15
C LEU A 502 8.37 20.45 -12.72
N ALA A 503 8.42 21.78 -12.56
CA ALA A 503 9.67 22.49 -12.33
C ALA A 503 10.33 22.14 -11.00
N SER A 504 9.58 21.80 -9.94
CA SER A 504 10.18 21.39 -8.66
C SER A 504 11.14 20.20 -8.82
N TYR A 505 10.84 19.25 -9.72
CA TYR A 505 11.77 18.18 -10.05
C TYR A 505 13.01 18.73 -10.74
N CYS A 506 12.87 19.50 -11.82
CA CYS A 506 14.02 20.02 -12.57
C CYS A 506 14.87 21.02 -11.77
N LEU A 507 14.27 21.77 -10.86
CA LEU A 507 14.94 22.73 -9.98
C LEU A 507 15.67 22.05 -8.82
N LEU A 508 15.27 20.84 -8.41
CA LEU A 508 15.93 20.09 -7.34
C LEU A 508 17.45 19.90 -7.56
N PRO A 509 17.93 19.33 -8.68
CA PRO A 509 19.38 19.20 -8.92
C PRO A 509 20.07 20.56 -9.06
N VAL A 510 19.42 21.55 -9.67
CA VAL A 510 19.97 22.91 -9.81
C VAL A 510 20.24 23.51 -8.42
N MET A 511 19.22 23.50 -7.57
CA MET A 511 19.29 23.99 -6.20
C MET A 511 20.33 23.24 -5.37
N LYS A 512 20.39 21.91 -5.48
CA LYS A 512 21.31 21.08 -4.70
C LYS A 512 22.77 21.13 -5.13
N LEU A 513 23.04 21.42 -6.40
CA LEU A 513 24.39 21.39 -6.98
C LEU A 513 25.00 22.77 -7.20
N LEU A 514 24.18 23.76 -7.54
CA LEU A 514 24.63 25.14 -7.81
C LEU A 514 24.20 26.14 -6.71
N GLY A 515 23.27 25.75 -5.84
CA GLY A 515 22.78 26.58 -4.74
C GLY A 515 21.61 27.50 -5.11
N THR A 516 21.27 28.39 -4.18
CA THR A 516 20.10 29.28 -4.25
C THR A 516 20.46 30.73 -4.63
N ASP A 517 21.75 31.06 -4.70
CA ASP A 517 22.28 32.41 -5.02
C ASP A 517 22.28 32.69 -6.53
N VAL A 518 21.09 32.90 -7.08
CA VAL A 518 20.87 33.15 -8.51
C VAL A 518 21.26 34.59 -8.90
N LYS A 519 21.93 34.76 -10.04
CA LYS A 519 22.26 36.06 -10.64
C LYS A 519 21.19 36.59 -11.57
N ASP A 520 20.71 35.74 -12.48
CA ASP A 520 19.73 36.13 -13.49
C ASP A 520 18.93 34.93 -14.00
N ILE A 521 17.72 35.18 -14.49
CA ILE A 521 16.78 34.16 -14.96
C ILE A 521 16.11 34.63 -16.25
N HIS A 522 16.18 33.79 -17.28
CA HIS A 522 15.47 33.99 -18.55
C HIS A 522 14.53 32.82 -18.82
N THR A 523 13.27 33.11 -19.14
CA THR A 523 12.24 32.09 -19.36
C THR A 523 11.57 32.26 -20.71
N TYR A 524 11.35 31.13 -21.39
CA TYR A 524 10.64 31.05 -22.67
C TYR A 524 9.56 29.99 -22.57
N SER A 525 8.32 30.35 -22.93
CA SER A 525 7.17 29.44 -22.82
C SER A 525 6.37 29.37 -24.11
N VAL A 526 5.80 28.21 -24.38
CA VAL A 526 4.70 28.00 -25.33
C VAL A 526 3.39 28.07 -24.54
N GLU A 527 2.47 28.92 -24.98
CA GLU A 527 1.18 29.10 -24.31
C GLU A 527 0.19 27.99 -24.66
N SER A 528 -0.58 27.59 -23.65
CA SER A 528 -1.78 26.79 -23.86
C SER A 528 -3.00 27.67 -24.18
N PRO A 529 -4.05 27.14 -24.83
CA PRO A 529 -5.28 27.89 -25.08
C PRO A 529 -6.01 28.35 -23.81
N LEU A 530 -5.73 27.72 -22.65
CA LEU A 530 -6.29 28.10 -21.36
C LEU A 530 -5.54 29.27 -20.70
N GLY A 531 -4.47 29.77 -21.33
CA GLY A 531 -3.59 30.80 -20.78
C GLY A 531 -2.47 30.25 -19.90
N THR A 532 -2.46 28.93 -19.72
CA THR A 532 -1.35 28.00 -19.39
C THR A 532 0.02 28.23 -20.00
N ASP A 533 1.10 27.67 -19.46
CA ASP A 533 2.22 27.19 -20.28
C ASP A 533 2.08 25.69 -20.58
N SER A 534 2.21 25.30 -21.86
CA SER A 534 2.27 23.88 -22.27
C SER A 534 3.71 23.35 -22.30
N TYR A 535 4.68 24.25 -22.47
CA TYR A 535 6.10 23.95 -22.43
C TYR A 535 6.87 25.18 -22.00
N THR A 536 7.81 25.01 -21.07
CA THR A 536 8.68 26.09 -20.59
C THR A 536 10.12 25.65 -20.56
N LYS A 537 11.00 26.51 -21.09
CA LYS A 537 12.45 26.44 -20.91
C LYS A 537 12.90 27.63 -20.07
N MET A 538 13.64 27.37 -18.99
CA MET A 538 14.21 28.41 -18.13
C MET A 538 15.72 28.23 -18.05
N MET A 539 16.44 29.34 -18.20
CA MET A 539 17.89 29.44 -18.06
C MET A 539 18.20 30.28 -16.83
N ILE A 540 19.06 29.75 -15.96
CA ILE A 540 19.43 30.34 -14.68
C ILE A 540 20.94 30.56 -14.70
N THR A 541 21.40 31.74 -14.32
CA THR A 541 22.83 32.05 -14.23
C THR A 541 23.27 32.23 -12.78
N TYR A 542 24.48 31.78 -12.50
CA TYR A 542 25.17 31.92 -11.23
C TYR A 542 26.49 32.66 -11.46
N GLU A 543 27.25 32.96 -10.40
CA GLU A 543 28.56 33.63 -10.55
C GLU A 543 29.52 32.84 -11.44
N ASP A 544 29.53 31.51 -11.30
CA ASP A 544 30.54 30.61 -11.87
C ASP A 544 29.94 29.40 -12.64
N GLY A 545 28.65 29.47 -12.97
CA GLY A 545 27.92 28.38 -13.63
C GLY A 545 26.55 28.80 -14.19
N VAL A 546 25.91 27.88 -14.90
CA VAL A 546 24.60 28.06 -15.52
C VAL A 546 23.72 26.82 -15.29
N ALA A 547 22.41 26.95 -15.46
CA ALA A 547 21.52 25.82 -15.47
C ALA A 547 20.40 26.01 -16.50
N THR A 548 19.92 24.92 -17.07
CA THR A 548 18.79 24.91 -17.99
C THR A 548 17.76 23.87 -17.56
N ILE A 549 16.53 24.31 -17.30
CA ILE A 549 15.41 23.40 -17.07
C ILE A 549 14.40 23.44 -18.21
N LYS A 550 13.82 22.28 -18.53
CA LYS A 550 12.79 22.09 -19.56
C LYS A 550 11.60 21.37 -18.94
N THR A 551 10.42 21.99 -18.96
CA THR A 551 9.17 21.42 -18.46
C THR A 551 8.14 21.36 -19.57
N GLY A 552 7.31 20.30 -19.61
CA GLY A 552 6.34 20.12 -20.70
C GLY A 552 5.11 19.29 -20.34
N LEU A 553 3.94 19.87 -20.62
CA LEU A 553 2.60 19.26 -20.61
C LEU A 553 2.02 19.41 -22.01
N GLY A 554 2.24 18.43 -22.88
CA GLY A 554 1.79 18.46 -24.28
C GLY A 554 2.92 18.58 -25.31
N VAL A 555 4.12 18.98 -24.88
CA VAL A 555 5.34 18.90 -25.68
C VAL A 555 6.30 17.92 -25.04
N LYS A 556 6.71 16.90 -25.79
CA LYS A 556 7.71 15.91 -25.36
C LYS A 556 9.11 16.36 -25.81
N THR A 557 10.07 16.33 -24.89
CA THR A 557 11.50 16.56 -25.16
C THR A 557 12.31 15.39 -24.60
N GLU A 558 13.55 15.23 -25.09
CA GLU A 558 14.55 14.40 -24.44
C GLU A 558 14.71 14.84 -22.98
N GLY A 559 14.72 13.85 -22.09
CA GLY A 559 14.32 14.00 -20.70
C GLY A 559 15.37 13.50 -19.72
N GLU A 560 16.65 13.77 -19.97
CA GLU A 560 17.77 13.39 -19.11
C GLU A 560 18.16 14.50 -18.11
N LEU A 561 18.95 14.14 -17.11
CA LEU A 561 19.69 15.07 -16.25
C LEU A 561 21.17 15.00 -16.63
N ILE A 562 21.76 16.15 -16.95
CA ILE A 562 23.20 16.33 -17.19
C ILE A 562 23.76 17.24 -16.10
N VAL A 563 24.86 16.84 -15.50
CA VAL A 563 25.65 17.66 -14.56
C VAL A 563 27.06 17.74 -15.10
N ALA A 564 27.45 18.88 -15.67
CA ALA A 564 28.76 19.08 -16.25
C ALA A 564 29.68 19.80 -15.25
N GLY A 565 30.91 19.31 -15.13
CA GLY A 565 31.97 19.96 -14.37
C GLY A 565 33.28 20.06 -15.14
N ASP A 566 34.28 20.64 -14.50
CA ASP A 566 35.57 20.96 -15.13
C ASP A 566 36.35 19.73 -15.63
N ASP A 567 36.11 18.53 -15.06
CA ASP A 567 36.89 17.30 -15.35
C ASP A 567 36.04 16.16 -15.97
N GLY A 568 34.73 16.35 -16.15
CA GLY A 568 33.82 15.33 -16.65
C GLY A 568 32.35 15.72 -16.52
N TYR A 569 31.44 14.78 -16.75
CA TYR A 569 30.01 15.01 -16.57
C TYR A 569 29.26 13.76 -16.11
N ILE A 570 28.16 13.98 -15.41
CA ILE A 570 27.19 12.95 -15.04
C ILE A 570 26.02 13.02 -16.02
N ARG A 571 25.59 11.86 -16.52
CA ARG A 571 24.38 11.67 -17.31
C ARG A 571 23.43 10.69 -16.64
N VAL A 572 22.19 11.11 -16.44
CA VAL A 572 21.12 10.29 -15.88
C VAL A 572 19.99 10.19 -16.92
N PRO A 573 19.80 9.04 -17.58
CA PRO A 573 18.80 8.89 -18.63
C PRO A 573 17.36 9.08 -18.14
N SER A 574 16.47 9.47 -19.06
CA SER A 574 15.02 9.53 -18.77
C SER A 574 14.44 8.15 -18.42
N PRO A 575 13.54 8.03 -17.42
CA PRO A 575 13.03 9.06 -16.51
C PRO A 575 14.00 9.34 -15.34
N TRP A 576 14.78 10.43 -15.44
CA TRP A 576 15.91 10.69 -14.54
C TRP A 576 15.49 10.96 -13.09
N TRP A 577 14.26 11.44 -12.86
CA TRP A 577 13.70 11.68 -11.53
C TRP A 577 13.47 10.37 -10.73
N LEU A 578 13.62 9.21 -11.37
CA LEU A 578 13.66 7.91 -10.72
C LEU A 578 15.10 7.48 -10.35
N THR A 579 16.12 8.14 -10.91
CA THR A 579 17.55 7.98 -10.60
C THR A 579 18.04 6.52 -10.60
N LYS A 580 17.54 5.67 -11.51
CA LYS A 580 17.87 4.24 -11.54
C LYS A 580 19.24 3.92 -12.12
N ARG A 581 19.73 4.79 -13.02
CA ARG A 581 20.99 4.59 -13.73
C ARG A 581 21.72 5.92 -13.85
N ILE A 582 22.98 5.94 -13.42
CA ILE A 582 23.84 7.12 -13.38
C ILE A 582 25.12 6.76 -14.13
N GLU A 583 25.47 7.57 -15.12
CA GLU A 583 26.68 7.40 -15.93
C GLU A 583 27.63 8.56 -15.64
N VAL A 584 28.83 8.28 -15.16
CA VAL A 584 29.89 9.28 -14.94
C VAL A 584 30.88 9.14 -16.08
N HIS A 585 30.99 10.21 -16.88
CA HIS A 585 31.86 10.28 -18.04
C HIS A 585 33.04 11.20 -17.73
N HIS A 586 34.25 10.68 -17.91
CA HIS A 586 35.49 11.42 -17.74
C HIS A 586 36.04 11.90 -19.09
N GLU A 587 37.06 12.77 -19.07
CA GLU A 587 37.72 13.25 -20.30
C GLU A 587 38.19 12.11 -21.22
N ASN A 588 38.59 10.96 -20.65
CA ASN A 588 38.86 9.76 -21.43
C ASN A 588 37.54 9.06 -21.78
N PRO A 589 37.14 8.98 -23.06
CA PRO A 589 35.86 8.39 -23.47
C PRO A 589 35.74 6.88 -23.19
N ASN A 590 36.85 6.21 -22.84
CA ASN A 590 36.84 4.81 -22.42
C ASN A 590 36.64 4.64 -20.90
N GLN A 591 36.60 5.73 -20.14
CA GLN A 591 36.37 5.74 -18.69
C GLN A 591 34.94 6.22 -18.43
N VAL A 592 34.02 5.27 -18.42
CA VAL A 592 32.63 5.49 -18.04
C VAL A 592 32.31 4.60 -16.84
N GLU A 593 31.93 5.22 -15.73
CA GLU A 593 31.45 4.51 -14.56
C GLU A 593 29.92 4.48 -14.61
N VAL A 594 29.33 3.31 -14.38
CA VAL A 594 27.88 3.13 -14.37
C VAL A 594 27.46 2.65 -12.99
N TYR A 595 26.53 3.38 -12.39
CA TYR A 595 25.89 3.03 -11.14
C TYR A 595 24.42 2.74 -11.41
N GLU A 596 23.94 1.61 -10.90
CA GLU A 596 22.53 1.23 -10.94
C GLU A 596 22.02 1.13 -9.51
N GLU A 597 20.91 1.81 -9.25
CA GLU A 597 20.31 1.91 -7.91
C GLU A 597 18.85 1.48 -8.02
N GLU A 598 18.46 0.50 -7.21
CA GLU A 598 17.07 0.12 -7.06
C GLU A 598 16.42 0.98 -5.96
N PHE A 599 15.13 1.21 -6.08
CA PHE A 599 14.38 1.89 -5.04
C PHE A 599 13.01 1.22 -4.87
N ALA A 600 12.54 1.17 -3.62
CA ALA A 600 11.36 0.43 -3.21
C ALA A 600 10.07 1.07 -3.72
N GLY A 601 9.17 0.24 -4.27
CA GLY A 601 7.87 0.68 -4.78
C GLY A 601 7.98 1.82 -5.81
N GLY A 602 7.15 2.85 -5.64
CA GLY A 602 7.14 4.07 -6.44
C GLY A 602 8.11 5.17 -5.98
N GLY A 603 8.91 4.92 -4.92
CA GLY A 603 9.84 5.87 -4.32
C GLY A 603 9.23 6.80 -3.26
N LEU A 604 7.90 6.78 -3.07
CA LEU A 604 7.23 7.59 -2.03
C LEU A 604 7.59 7.10 -0.61
N ARG A 605 7.97 5.82 -0.45
CA ARG A 605 8.36 5.26 0.85
C ARG A 605 9.46 6.07 1.53
N TYR A 606 10.44 6.55 0.78
CA TYR A 606 11.59 7.27 1.33
C TYR A 606 11.22 8.64 1.89
N GLU A 607 10.33 9.38 1.24
CA GLU A 607 9.87 10.69 1.74
C GLU A 607 8.91 10.52 2.93
N ILE A 608 8.07 9.48 2.92
CA ILE A 608 7.20 9.13 4.06
C ILE A 608 8.07 8.75 5.26
N GLU A 609 9.07 7.87 5.06
CA GLU A 609 10.00 7.46 6.11
C GLU A 609 10.80 8.65 6.66
N ALA A 610 11.28 9.54 5.78
CA ALA A 610 11.97 10.76 6.21
C ALA A 610 11.06 11.68 7.03
N PHE A 611 9.78 11.81 6.64
CA PHE A 611 8.79 12.58 7.37
C PHE A 611 8.53 12.02 8.77
N VAL A 612 8.27 10.71 8.88
CA VAL A 612 8.12 10.01 10.17
C VAL A 612 9.38 10.15 11.04
N LYS A 613 10.57 9.99 10.44
CA LYS A 613 11.86 10.17 11.14
C LYS A 613 12.01 11.57 11.71
N CYS A 614 11.65 12.61 10.96
CA CYS A 614 11.71 14.00 11.43
C CYS A 614 10.74 14.26 12.58
N ILE A 615 9.55 13.64 12.57
CA ILE A 615 8.57 13.76 13.66
C ILE A 615 9.10 13.08 14.92
N ASN A 616 9.57 11.85 14.80
CA ASN A 616 10.00 11.03 15.93
C ASN A 616 11.35 11.44 16.52
N ASN A 617 12.16 12.22 15.78
CA ASN A 617 13.49 12.65 16.21
C ASN A 617 13.66 14.17 15.99
N PRO A 618 13.18 15.00 16.93
CA PRO A 618 13.36 16.45 16.85
C PRO A 618 14.84 16.83 16.71
N GLY A 619 15.15 17.65 15.71
CA GLY A 619 16.52 18.10 15.41
C GLY A 619 17.19 17.41 14.22
N ILE A 620 16.56 16.38 13.62
CA ILE A 620 16.98 15.88 12.31
C ILE A 620 16.83 17.00 11.27
N VAL A 621 17.88 17.22 10.49
CA VAL A 621 17.88 18.17 9.38
C VAL A 621 17.08 17.57 8.22
N LYS A 622 16.06 18.30 7.75
CA LYS A 622 15.26 17.93 6.59
C LYS A 622 16.16 17.83 5.35
N LYS A 623 15.93 16.82 4.49
CA LYS A 623 16.67 16.70 3.23
C LYS A 623 16.44 17.88 2.31
N ILE A 624 15.21 18.37 2.23
CA ILE A 624 14.89 19.66 1.62
C ILE A 624 14.73 20.63 2.77
N THR A 625 15.61 21.64 2.84
CA THR A 625 15.62 22.60 3.94
C THR A 625 14.51 23.64 3.77
N ASP A 626 14.21 24.37 4.84
CA ASP A 626 13.20 25.42 4.81
C ASP A 626 13.60 26.54 3.82
N GLU A 627 14.88 26.89 3.76
CA GLU A 627 15.43 27.87 2.82
C GLU A 627 15.27 27.41 1.35
N GLU A 628 15.42 26.10 1.11
CA GLU A 628 15.25 25.49 -0.21
C GLU A 628 13.78 25.49 -0.66
N SER A 629 12.83 25.13 0.21
CA SER A 629 11.40 25.24 -0.09
C SER A 629 10.93 26.69 -0.31
N ILE A 630 11.50 27.65 0.45
CA ILE A 630 11.27 29.08 0.22
C ILE A 630 11.81 29.50 -1.15
N TRP A 631 13.00 29.02 -1.53
CA TRP A 631 13.60 29.32 -2.83
C TRP A 631 12.76 28.74 -3.98
N LEU A 632 12.33 27.48 -3.89
CA LEU A 632 11.46 26.84 -4.88
C LEU A 632 10.16 27.64 -5.07
N SER A 633 9.51 28.06 -3.97
CA SER A 633 8.30 28.88 -4.01
C SER A 633 8.56 30.27 -4.64
N GLY A 634 9.75 30.85 -4.43
CA GLY A 634 10.17 32.08 -5.11
C GLY A 634 10.37 31.93 -6.62
N MET A 635 10.89 30.78 -7.06
CA MET A 635 11.00 30.47 -8.50
C MET A 635 9.61 30.34 -9.15
N MET A 636 8.65 29.74 -8.45
CA MET A 636 7.25 29.67 -8.88
C MET A 636 6.62 31.06 -8.96
N GLU A 637 6.78 31.88 -7.91
CA GLU A 637 6.26 33.25 -7.85
C GLU A 637 6.81 34.12 -9.00
N GLN A 638 8.12 34.09 -9.23
CA GLN A 638 8.76 34.84 -10.31
C GLN A 638 8.26 34.40 -11.69
N PHE A 639 8.13 33.09 -11.92
CA PHE A 639 7.58 32.56 -13.17
C PHE A 639 6.15 33.08 -13.41
N LEU A 640 5.29 32.96 -12.40
CA LEU A 640 3.90 33.39 -12.48
C LEU A 640 3.76 34.91 -12.64
N ALA A 641 4.64 35.71 -12.05
CA ALA A 641 4.64 37.17 -12.20
C ALA A 641 5.00 37.63 -13.63
N ASN A 642 5.81 36.85 -14.35
CA ASN A 642 6.20 37.13 -15.74
C ASN A 642 5.20 36.59 -16.77
N ARG A 643 4.19 35.84 -16.33
CA ARG A 643 3.13 35.32 -17.19
C ARG A 643 2.20 36.47 -17.55
N GLY A 644 2.00 36.71 -18.85
CA GLY A 644 1.12 37.78 -19.33
C GLY A 644 -0.27 37.68 -18.73
N GLU A 645 -0.90 38.82 -18.40
CA GLU A 645 -2.30 38.83 -17.99
C GLU A 645 -3.17 38.24 -19.11
N VAL A 646 -3.65 37.03 -18.91
CA VAL A 646 -4.72 36.48 -19.76
C VAL A 646 -5.96 37.29 -19.42
N LYS A 647 -6.25 38.30 -20.23
CA LYS A 647 -7.55 38.98 -20.19
C LYS A 647 -8.61 37.93 -20.48
N GLN A 648 -9.26 37.46 -19.42
CA GLN A 648 -10.42 36.58 -19.48
C GLN A 648 -11.64 37.37 -19.98
N THR A 649 -11.53 38.04 -21.12
CA THR A 649 -12.70 38.61 -21.79
C THR A 649 -13.49 37.44 -22.35
N VAL A 650 -14.50 37.02 -21.60
CA VAL A 650 -15.45 36.02 -22.04
C VAL A 650 -16.35 36.69 -23.08
N ASP A 651 -16.26 36.25 -24.33
CA ASP A 651 -17.30 36.54 -25.33
C ASP A 651 -18.52 35.69 -24.97
N THR A 652 -19.38 36.23 -24.10
CA THR A 652 -20.60 35.56 -23.63
C THR A 652 -21.54 35.24 -24.78
N GLU A 653 -21.50 36.01 -25.88
CA GLU A 653 -22.29 35.72 -27.07
C GLU A 653 -21.69 34.56 -27.88
N ALA A 654 -20.37 34.38 -27.90
CA ALA A 654 -19.76 33.19 -28.47
C ALA A 654 -20.12 31.91 -27.72
N LEU A 655 -20.25 31.95 -26.39
CA LEU A 655 -20.63 30.78 -25.60
C LEU A 655 -22.06 30.30 -25.91
N LYS A 656 -22.99 31.23 -26.16
CA LYS A 656 -24.35 30.89 -26.59
C LYS A 656 -24.38 30.15 -27.93
N ARG A 657 -23.34 30.32 -28.76
CA ARG A 657 -23.20 29.67 -30.07
C ARG A 657 -22.57 28.27 -30.02
N VAL A 658 -22.04 27.83 -28.87
CA VAL A 658 -21.50 26.47 -28.74
C VAL A 658 -22.66 25.48 -28.94
N GLY A 659 -22.49 24.42 -29.74
CA GLY A 659 -23.51 23.39 -29.89
C GLY A 659 -23.53 22.42 -28.69
N ILE A 660 -24.71 22.06 -28.18
CA ILE A 660 -24.84 21.04 -27.12
C ILE A 660 -25.46 19.80 -27.73
N TRP A 661 -24.76 18.68 -27.61
CA TRP A 661 -25.21 17.38 -28.09
C TRP A 661 -25.35 16.40 -26.93
N ALA A 662 -26.51 15.75 -26.86
CA ALA A 662 -26.79 14.73 -25.86
C ALA A 662 -26.08 13.43 -26.25
N HIS A 663 -25.03 13.06 -25.51
CA HIS A 663 -24.23 11.86 -25.75
C HIS A 663 -24.99 10.62 -25.29
N ARG A 664 -25.38 9.76 -26.24
CA ARG A 664 -26.27 8.61 -26.02
C ARG A 664 -27.60 8.98 -25.36
N GLY A 665 -28.08 10.20 -25.62
CA GLY A 665 -29.21 10.84 -24.94
C GLY A 665 -28.83 11.52 -23.62
N CYS A 666 -29.80 11.76 -22.73
CA CYS A 666 -29.57 12.31 -21.38
C CYS A 666 -29.02 11.22 -20.41
N SER A 667 -27.82 10.72 -20.71
CA SER A 667 -27.27 9.45 -20.20
C SER A 667 -26.73 9.49 -18.76
N LYS A 668 -26.62 10.66 -18.12
CA LYS A 668 -26.40 10.75 -16.66
C LYS A 668 -27.69 10.52 -15.86
N MET A 669 -28.81 11.00 -16.37
CA MET A 669 -30.10 10.98 -15.68
C MET A 669 -30.99 9.80 -16.08
N ASN A 670 -30.70 9.15 -17.21
CA ASN A 670 -31.46 8.01 -17.73
C ASN A 670 -30.50 6.96 -18.30
N PRO A 671 -30.91 5.68 -18.39
CA PRO A 671 -30.09 4.64 -19.03
C PRO A 671 -29.73 5.02 -20.49
N GLU A 672 -28.44 4.94 -20.82
CA GLU A 672 -27.89 5.37 -22.12
C GLU A 672 -28.48 4.60 -23.31
N ASN A 673 -28.50 5.23 -24.50
CA ASN A 673 -28.96 4.62 -25.76
C ASN A 673 -30.37 4.01 -25.69
N THR A 674 -31.26 4.57 -24.86
CA THR A 674 -32.68 4.20 -24.78
C THR A 674 -33.59 5.22 -25.43
N LEU A 675 -34.78 4.79 -25.87
CA LEU A 675 -35.82 5.71 -26.36
C LEU A 675 -36.21 6.77 -25.29
N LEU A 676 -36.16 6.41 -24.00
CA LEU A 676 -36.39 7.36 -22.91
C LEU A 676 -35.32 8.45 -22.89
N ALA A 677 -34.04 8.08 -22.90
CA ALA A 677 -32.93 9.04 -22.90
C ALA A 677 -32.96 9.96 -24.13
N PHE A 678 -33.31 9.44 -25.30
CA PHE A 678 -33.46 10.23 -26.53
C PHE A 678 -34.66 11.17 -26.48
N LYS A 679 -35.81 10.70 -25.98
CA LYS A 679 -36.99 11.55 -25.82
C LYS A 679 -36.71 12.72 -24.88
N LYS A 680 -36.10 12.45 -23.72
CA LYS A 680 -35.72 13.48 -22.75
C LYS A 680 -34.77 14.51 -23.37
N ALA A 681 -33.77 14.07 -24.13
CA ALA A 681 -32.86 14.97 -24.83
C ALA A 681 -33.58 15.83 -25.88
N ALA A 682 -34.48 15.26 -26.70
CA ALA A 682 -35.20 16.00 -27.75
C ALA A 682 -36.22 17.03 -27.20
N GLU A 683 -36.64 16.85 -25.95
CA GLU A 683 -37.54 17.76 -25.23
C GLU A 683 -36.81 19.00 -24.70
N LEU A 684 -35.48 18.97 -24.51
CA LEU A 684 -34.68 20.09 -24.02
C LEU A 684 -34.74 21.31 -24.98
N GLU A 685 -34.91 22.50 -24.41
CA GLU A 685 -34.78 23.75 -25.17
C GLU A 685 -33.29 24.09 -25.39
N GLY A 686 -32.92 24.46 -26.62
CA GLY A 686 -31.55 24.89 -26.93
C GLY A 686 -30.55 23.76 -27.20
N ILE A 687 -31.00 22.50 -27.20
CA ILE A 687 -30.22 21.34 -27.65
C ILE A 687 -29.94 21.45 -29.16
N THR A 688 -28.72 21.15 -29.57
CA THR A 688 -28.30 21.14 -30.99
C THR A 688 -28.55 19.80 -31.64
N GLY A 689 -28.24 18.71 -30.94
CA GLY A 689 -28.47 17.37 -31.48
C GLY A 689 -28.36 16.24 -30.46
N ILE A 690 -28.56 15.03 -30.95
CA ILE A 690 -28.43 13.79 -30.18
C ILE A 690 -27.43 12.89 -30.88
N GLU A 691 -26.51 12.33 -30.12
CA GLU A 691 -25.55 11.33 -30.58
C GLU A 691 -25.99 9.94 -30.12
N PHE A 692 -25.77 8.94 -30.97
CA PHE A 692 -25.93 7.53 -30.63
C PHE A 692 -25.15 6.61 -31.58
N ASP A 693 -24.84 5.43 -31.06
CA ASP A 693 -24.07 4.39 -31.74
C ASP A 693 -24.93 3.37 -32.46
N VAL A 694 -24.52 2.94 -33.65
CA VAL A 694 -25.20 1.86 -34.39
C VAL A 694 -24.30 0.66 -34.67
N GLN A 695 -24.86 -0.54 -34.49
CA GLN A 695 -24.24 -1.83 -34.77
C GLN A 695 -25.20 -2.72 -35.56
N LEU A 696 -24.68 -3.78 -36.21
CA LEU A 696 -25.52 -4.78 -36.87
C LEU A 696 -25.65 -6.06 -36.04
N THR A 697 -26.86 -6.60 -36.02
CA THR A 697 -27.17 -7.93 -35.48
C THR A 697 -26.74 -9.04 -36.44
N LYS A 698 -26.79 -10.29 -35.97
CA LYS A 698 -26.54 -11.50 -36.78
C LYS A 698 -27.46 -11.62 -38.00
N ASP A 699 -28.72 -11.24 -37.84
CA ASP A 699 -29.74 -11.17 -38.89
C ASP A 699 -29.77 -9.81 -39.60
N ASN A 700 -28.69 -9.02 -39.44
CA ASN A 700 -28.38 -7.87 -40.28
C ASN A 700 -29.29 -6.64 -40.07
N GLU A 701 -29.97 -6.56 -38.93
CA GLU A 701 -30.77 -5.41 -38.47
C GLU A 701 -29.90 -4.36 -37.77
N ILE A 702 -30.29 -3.09 -37.85
CA ILE A 702 -29.53 -1.97 -37.25
C ILE A 702 -30.06 -1.68 -35.84
N VAL A 703 -29.21 -1.88 -34.83
CA VAL A 703 -29.53 -1.63 -33.42
C VAL A 703 -28.69 -0.51 -32.83
N VAL A 704 -29.24 0.16 -31.81
CA VAL A 704 -28.63 1.32 -31.15
C VAL A 704 -28.02 0.90 -29.81
N ILE A 705 -26.70 0.74 -29.78
CA ILE A 705 -25.94 0.28 -28.61
C ILE A 705 -24.45 0.60 -28.79
N HIS A 706 -23.79 1.07 -27.73
CA HIS A 706 -22.39 1.50 -27.77
C HIS A 706 -21.39 0.34 -27.70
N ASP A 707 -21.53 -0.51 -26.68
CA ASP A 707 -20.57 -1.58 -26.42
C ASP A 707 -20.74 -2.71 -27.45
N GLU A 708 -19.65 -3.34 -27.87
CA GLU A 708 -19.69 -4.53 -28.73
C GLU A 708 -20.38 -5.72 -28.03
N ARG A 709 -20.45 -5.67 -26.70
CA ARG A 709 -21.08 -6.66 -25.82
C ARG A 709 -22.24 -6.06 -25.05
N VAL A 710 -23.24 -6.87 -24.75
CA VAL A 710 -24.46 -6.44 -24.03
C VAL A 710 -24.30 -6.41 -22.50
N ASP A 711 -23.19 -6.96 -22.00
CA ASP A 711 -22.97 -7.35 -20.59
C ASP A 711 -23.07 -6.18 -19.60
N ARG A 712 -22.64 -4.98 -20.00
CA ARG A 712 -22.56 -3.83 -19.08
C ARG A 712 -23.91 -3.14 -18.87
N THR A 713 -24.74 -3.09 -19.91
CA THR A 713 -25.96 -2.29 -19.93
C THR A 713 -27.22 -3.15 -19.79
N THR A 714 -27.12 -4.47 -19.96
CA THR A 714 -28.25 -5.38 -19.92
C THR A 714 -28.09 -6.54 -18.94
N ASP A 715 -29.15 -7.32 -18.77
CA ASP A 715 -29.15 -8.61 -18.05
C ASP A 715 -28.58 -9.79 -18.87
N GLY A 716 -28.16 -9.57 -20.12
CA GLY A 716 -27.57 -10.57 -21.00
C GLY A 716 -26.05 -10.61 -20.98
N THR A 717 -25.47 -11.55 -21.73
CA THR A 717 -24.02 -11.57 -22.00
C THR A 717 -23.73 -11.98 -23.45
N GLY A 718 -22.63 -11.50 -24.04
CA GLY A 718 -22.20 -11.88 -25.40
C GLY A 718 -22.11 -10.69 -26.37
N TYR A 719 -21.68 -10.96 -27.60
CA TYR A 719 -21.49 -9.92 -28.62
C TYR A 719 -22.78 -9.60 -29.39
N VAL A 720 -23.00 -8.32 -29.70
CA VAL A 720 -24.18 -7.87 -30.46
C VAL A 720 -24.30 -8.60 -31.81
N GLN A 721 -23.18 -8.81 -32.52
CA GLN A 721 -23.15 -9.51 -33.82
C GLN A 721 -23.54 -11.00 -33.77
N GLU A 722 -23.64 -11.59 -32.57
CA GLU A 722 -23.99 -13.01 -32.37
C GLU A 722 -25.49 -13.22 -32.13
N TYR A 723 -26.22 -12.15 -31.81
CA TYR A 723 -27.65 -12.17 -31.56
C TYR A 723 -28.46 -11.75 -32.80
N THR A 724 -29.61 -12.36 -33.00
CA THR A 724 -30.68 -11.83 -33.86
C THR A 724 -31.41 -10.68 -33.16
N LEU A 725 -32.10 -9.82 -33.92
CA LEU A 725 -32.88 -8.71 -33.33
C LEU A 725 -33.90 -9.21 -32.30
N ASN A 726 -34.58 -10.32 -32.61
CA ASN A 726 -35.59 -10.89 -31.71
C ASN A 726 -35.00 -11.36 -30.37
N GLU A 727 -33.79 -11.91 -30.39
CA GLU A 727 -33.08 -12.32 -29.17
C GLU A 727 -32.61 -11.09 -28.37
N LEU A 728 -32.05 -10.07 -29.01
CA LEU A 728 -31.66 -8.82 -28.32
C LEU A 728 -32.85 -8.12 -27.65
N LYS A 729 -34.04 -8.16 -28.28
CA LYS A 729 -35.26 -7.57 -27.72
C LYS A 729 -35.76 -8.27 -26.45
N GLN A 730 -35.25 -9.45 -26.10
CA GLN A 730 -35.58 -10.11 -24.83
C GLN A 730 -34.77 -9.57 -23.66
N LEU A 731 -33.61 -8.95 -23.91
CA LEU A 731 -32.73 -8.42 -22.86
C LEU A 731 -33.30 -7.14 -22.24
N SER A 732 -33.16 -6.98 -20.93
CA SER A 732 -33.56 -5.77 -20.20
C SER A 732 -32.36 -4.88 -19.94
N ILE A 733 -32.50 -3.59 -20.24
CA ILE A 733 -31.49 -2.59 -19.86
C ILE A 733 -31.71 -2.26 -18.38
N SER A 734 -30.65 -2.44 -17.58
CA SER A 734 -30.69 -2.21 -16.14
C SER A 734 -30.63 -0.71 -15.84
N GLY A 735 -31.52 -0.18 -15.00
CA GLY A 735 -31.42 1.24 -14.64
C GLY A 735 -32.43 1.79 -13.63
N ASP A 736 -33.71 1.84 -14.01
CA ASP A 736 -34.78 2.36 -13.17
C ASP A 736 -35.82 1.26 -12.86
N ASP A 737 -36.94 1.62 -12.24
CA ASP A 737 -38.05 0.70 -11.98
C ASP A 737 -38.81 0.29 -13.27
N GLU A 738 -38.40 0.78 -14.45
CA GLU A 738 -38.99 0.46 -15.75
C GLU A 738 -38.09 -0.48 -16.58
N ILE A 739 -38.73 -1.30 -17.41
CA ILE A 739 -38.00 -2.23 -18.30
C ILE A 739 -37.74 -1.52 -19.64
N HIS A 740 -36.47 -1.18 -19.88
CA HIS A 740 -36.02 -0.64 -21.17
C HIS A 740 -35.43 -1.74 -22.06
N ARG A 741 -35.48 -1.54 -23.38
CA ARG A 741 -34.95 -2.48 -24.40
C ARG A 741 -34.00 -1.77 -25.35
N ILE A 742 -33.07 -2.52 -25.93
CA ILE A 742 -32.18 -2.03 -27.00
C ILE A 742 -33.05 -1.56 -28.18
N PRO A 743 -32.99 -0.28 -28.60
CA PRO A 743 -33.74 0.23 -29.75
C PRO A 743 -33.14 -0.24 -31.08
N THR A 744 -33.97 -0.31 -32.11
CA THR A 744 -33.54 -0.32 -33.51
C THR A 744 -33.36 1.11 -34.01
N LEU A 745 -32.56 1.29 -35.07
CA LEU A 745 -32.44 2.62 -35.71
C LEU A 745 -33.79 3.14 -36.21
N ARG A 746 -34.65 2.24 -36.70
CA ARG A 746 -36.01 2.57 -37.13
C ARG A 746 -36.86 3.14 -35.99
N GLU A 747 -36.95 2.46 -34.84
CA GLU A 747 -37.70 2.96 -33.68
C GLU A 747 -37.14 4.31 -33.20
N THR A 748 -35.81 4.49 -33.24
CA THR A 748 -35.16 5.76 -32.92
C THR A 748 -35.57 6.88 -33.88
N PHE A 749 -35.62 6.61 -35.19
CA PHE A 749 -36.08 7.60 -36.18
C PHE A 749 -37.58 7.88 -36.10
N GLU A 750 -38.41 6.88 -35.82
CA GLU A 750 -39.85 7.07 -35.58
C GLU A 750 -40.10 8.05 -34.41
N LEU A 751 -39.27 7.96 -33.36
CA LEU A 751 -39.28 8.90 -32.24
C LEU A 751 -38.74 10.29 -32.62
N LEU A 752 -37.58 10.37 -33.28
CA LEU A 752 -36.81 11.61 -33.42
C LEU A 752 -37.12 12.42 -34.68
N ALA A 753 -37.63 11.82 -35.75
CA ALA A 753 -37.92 12.52 -37.01
C ALA A 753 -38.87 13.73 -36.86
N PRO A 754 -39.94 13.68 -36.03
CA PRO A 754 -40.77 14.85 -35.77
C PRO A 754 -40.01 16.01 -35.13
N TYR A 755 -39.04 15.71 -34.24
CA TYR A 755 -38.20 16.73 -33.60
C TYR A 755 -37.16 17.29 -34.56
N CYS A 756 -36.58 16.46 -35.44
CA CYS A 756 -35.66 16.92 -36.48
C CYS A 756 -36.36 17.97 -37.36
N LYS A 757 -37.52 17.63 -37.92
CA LYS A 757 -38.26 18.49 -38.85
C LYS A 757 -38.96 19.68 -38.16
N GLY A 758 -39.35 19.51 -36.90
CA GLY A 758 -40.10 20.53 -36.14
C GLY A 758 -39.23 21.52 -35.36
N LYS A 759 -38.02 21.12 -34.94
CA LYS A 759 -37.12 21.92 -34.11
C LYS A 759 -35.70 22.07 -34.69
N ASP A 760 -35.44 21.59 -35.90
CA ASP A 760 -34.09 21.53 -36.50
C ASP A 760 -33.10 20.72 -35.63
N LEU A 761 -33.60 19.68 -34.96
CA LEU A 761 -32.76 18.79 -34.15
C LEU A 761 -31.85 17.95 -35.07
N ARG A 762 -30.54 18.01 -34.82
CA ARG A 762 -29.55 17.21 -35.55
C ARG A 762 -29.31 15.85 -34.91
N LEU A 763 -28.94 14.86 -35.70
CA LEU A 763 -28.58 13.51 -35.24
C LEU A 763 -27.14 13.20 -35.64
N ASN A 764 -26.34 12.70 -34.69
CA ASN A 764 -25.03 12.15 -34.98
C ASN A 764 -25.08 10.63 -34.86
N ILE A 765 -24.88 9.94 -35.98
CA ILE A 765 -24.90 8.48 -36.03
C ILE A 765 -23.44 8.00 -36.03
N GLU A 766 -23.00 7.44 -34.91
CA GLU A 766 -21.71 6.78 -34.85
C GLU A 766 -21.79 5.37 -35.45
N LEU A 767 -21.05 5.13 -36.53
CA LEU A 767 -20.87 3.80 -37.09
C LEU A 767 -19.84 3.03 -36.26
N LYS A 768 -20.32 2.17 -35.34
CA LYS A 768 -19.48 1.40 -34.42
C LYS A 768 -18.88 0.17 -35.12
N ASN A 769 -17.84 0.40 -35.92
CA ASN A 769 -17.22 -0.63 -36.76
C ASN A 769 -15.68 -0.62 -36.79
N SER A 770 -15.06 -0.09 -35.72
CA SER A 770 -13.60 -0.06 -35.56
C SER A 770 -13.04 -1.37 -35.00
N GLU A 771 -13.75 -2.00 -34.05
CA GLU A 771 -13.37 -3.30 -33.47
C GLU A 771 -13.93 -4.47 -34.29
N ILE A 772 -15.20 -4.37 -34.69
CA ILE A 772 -15.91 -5.37 -35.50
C ILE A 772 -16.36 -4.72 -36.80
N ARG A 773 -15.86 -5.20 -37.94
CA ARG A 773 -16.24 -4.69 -39.25
C ARG A 773 -17.55 -5.31 -39.71
N TYR A 774 -18.51 -4.45 -40.09
CA TYR A 774 -19.80 -4.87 -40.65
C TYR A 774 -19.88 -4.54 -42.14
N GLU A 775 -19.86 -5.57 -42.98
CA GLU A 775 -19.93 -5.38 -44.43
C GLU A 775 -21.31 -4.80 -44.83
N GLY A 776 -21.30 -3.70 -45.59
CA GLY A 776 -22.52 -3.04 -46.06
C GLY A 776 -23.23 -2.15 -45.03
N MET A 777 -22.69 -1.97 -43.82
CA MET A 777 -23.27 -1.09 -42.80
C MET A 777 -23.49 0.34 -43.31
N GLU A 778 -22.49 0.92 -43.99
CA GLU A 778 -22.56 2.31 -44.47
C GLU A 778 -23.76 2.51 -45.41
N HIS A 779 -23.96 1.61 -46.36
CA HIS A 779 -25.12 1.64 -47.28
C HIS A 779 -26.44 1.53 -46.52
N LYS A 780 -26.56 0.55 -45.62
CA LYS A 780 -27.79 0.31 -44.87
C LYS A 780 -28.23 1.52 -44.03
N VAL A 781 -27.26 2.17 -43.37
CA VAL A 781 -27.56 3.36 -42.56
C VAL A 781 -27.97 4.53 -43.47
N ILE A 782 -27.28 4.75 -44.59
CA ILE A 782 -27.64 5.80 -45.57
C ILE A 782 -29.05 5.57 -46.14
N ASP A 783 -29.38 4.32 -46.49
CA ASP A 783 -30.70 3.95 -47.01
C ASP A 783 -31.81 4.20 -45.98
N MET A 784 -31.57 3.84 -44.70
CA MET A 784 -32.51 4.11 -43.60
C MET A 784 -32.72 5.62 -43.38
N VAL A 785 -31.64 6.42 -43.43
CA VAL A 785 -31.73 7.89 -43.33
C VAL A 785 -32.56 8.46 -44.48
N SER A 786 -32.38 7.93 -45.68
CA SER A 786 -33.11 8.36 -46.88
C SER A 786 -34.59 7.98 -46.82
N GLU A 787 -34.91 6.79 -46.29
CA GLU A 787 -36.30 6.34 -46.10
C GLU A 787 -37.10 7.33 -45.22
N PHE A 788 -36.48 7.86 -44.17
CA PHE A 788 -37.12 8.82 -43.26
C PHE A 788 -37.03 10.28 -43.71
N ASN A 789 -36.34 10.58 -44.81
CA ASN A 789 -36.03 11.92 -45.30
C ASN A 789 -35.34 12.78 -44.21
N LEU A 790 -34.22 12.28 -43.67
CA LEU A 790 -33.45 12.91 -42.59
C LEU A 790 -32.04 13.35 -43.02
N GLU A 791 -31.74 13.34 -44.32
CA GLU A 791 -30.43 13.63 -44.91
C GLU A 791 -29.85 14.96 -44.43
N ASP A 792 -30.68 16.00 -44.36
CA ASP A 792 -30.29 17.35 -43.95
C ASP A 792 -30.03 17.47 -42.44
N TYR A 793 -30.38 16.46 -41.64
CA TYR A 793 -30.30 16.49 -40.17
C TYR A 793 -29.22 15.57 -39.61
N VAL A 794 -28.64 14.69 -40.43
CA VAL A 794 -27.73 13.61 -39.97
C VAL A 794 -26.27 13.96 -40.25
N VAL A 795 -25.41 13.70 -39.26
CA VAL A 795 -23.96 13.57 -39.44
C VAL A 795 -23.55 12.12 -39.20
N TYR A 796 -22.71 11.59 -40.08
CA TYR A 796 -22.11 10.27 -39.93
C TYR A 796 -20.72 10.40 -39.30
N SER A 797 -20.45 9.69 -38.20
CA SER A 797 -19.14 9.67 -37.57
C SER A 797 -18.65 8.26 -37.28
N SER A 798 -17.33 8.07 -37.17
CA SER A 798 -16.76 6.77 -36.80
C SER A 798 -15.30 6.90 -36.39
N PHE A 799 -14.85 6.04 -35.46
CA PHE A 799 -13.42 5.79 -35.19
C PHE A 799 -12.71 5.11 -36.37
N ASN A 800 -13.46 4.47 -37.27
CA ASN A 800 -12.97 3.90 -38.51
C ASN A 800 -13.10 4.93 -39.65
N HIS A 801 -12.04 5.72 -39.87
CA HIS A 801 -12.08 6.81 -40.87
C HIS A 801 -12.26 6.30 -42.31
N ASP A 802 -11.88 5.05 -42.59
CA ASP A 802 -12.12 4.43 -43.89
C ASP A 802 -13.63 4.21 -44.13
N SER A 803 -14.41 3.92 -43.08
CA SER A 803 -15.88 3.87 -43.13
C SER A 803 -16.48 5.22 -43.51
N ILE A 804 -15.93 6.31 -42.97
CA ILE A 804 -16.34 7.68 -43.33
C ILE A 804 -15.96 8.01 -44.77
N GLY A 805 -14.77 7.60 -45.21
CA GLY A 805 -14.36 7.67 -46.62
C GLY A 805 -15.36 6.95 -47.55
N LEU A 806 -15.87 5.78 -47.14
CA LEU A 806 -16.89 5.05 -47.89
C LEU A 806 -18.24 5.79 -47.90
N VAL A 807 -18.71 6.32 -46.76
CA VAL A 807 -19.94 7.14 -46.72
C VAL A 807 -19.86 8.28 -47.74
N ARG A 808 -18.72 8.98 -47.83
CA ARG A 808 -18.50 10.04 -48.82
C ARG A 808 -18.45 9.56 -50.26
N GLN A 809 -18.00 8.33 -50.52
CA GLN A 809 -18.03 7.75 -51.86
C GLN A 809 -19.47 7.38 -52.28
N LEU A 810 -20.28 6.94 -51.33
CA LEU A 810 -21.68 6.58 -51.57
C LEU A 810 -22.58 7.80 -51.67
N LYS A 811 -22.25 8.85 -50.92
CA LYS A 811 -22.98 10.10 -50.85
C LYS A 811 -21.99 11.26 -50.62
N ASP A 812 -21.65 11.95 -51.71
CA ASP A 812 -20.59 12.97 -51.73
C ASP A 812 -20.92 14.23 -50.94
N ASP A 813 -22.21 14.54 -50.79
CA ASP A 813 -22.77 15.65 -50.03
C ASP A 813 -23.13 15.31 -48.56
N ALA A 814 -22.87 14.09 -48.10
CA ALA A 814 -23.11 13.69 -46.72
C ALA A 814 -22.28 14.54 -45.73
N ASP A 815 -22.91 15.04 -44.66
CA ASP A 815 -22.18 15.63 -43.53
C ASP A 815 -21.49 14.50 -42.74
N VAL A 816 -20.17 14.57 -42.65
CA VAL A 816 -19.35 13.54 -42.03
C VAL A 816 -18.38 14.11 -41.03
N ALA A 817 -18.02 13.30 -40.04
CA ALA A 817 -17.05 13.67 -39.03
C ALA A 817 -16.06 12.55 -38.70
N TYR A 818 -14.80 12.92 -38.54
CA TYR A 818 -13.74 11.99 -38.15
C TYR A 818 -13.61 11.98 -36.62
N LEU A 819 -13.94 10.84 -36.02
CA LEU A 819 -13.92 10.64 -34.57
C LEU A 819 -12.62 9.95 -34.17
N ALA A 820 -11.93 10.47 -33.16
CA ALA A 820 -10.73 9.86 -32.61
C ALA A 820 -10.46 10.30 -31.17
N GLY A 821 -9.52 9.60 -30.53
CA GLY A 821 -9.02 9.94 -29.20
C GLY A 821 -8.26 11.28 -29.15
N ASP A 822 -7.71 11.74 -30.28
CA ASP A 822 -6.91 12.95 -30.38
C ASP A 822 -7.19 13.73 -31.67
N TYR A 823 -6.92 15.04 -31.63
CA TYR A 823 -7.22 15.93 -32.74
C TYR A 823 -6.35 15.66 -33.98
N HIS A 824 -5.08 15.26 -33.80
CA HIS A 824 -4.18 14.99 -34.94
C HIS A 824 -4.70 13.85 -35.79
N ARG A 825 -5.14 12.76 -35.15
CA ARG A 825 -5.74 11.63 -35.85
C ARG A 825 -7.03 12.03 -36.57
N CYS A 826 -7.84 12.92 -35.99
CA CYS A 826 -9.01 13.45 -36.71
C CYS A 826 -8.60 14.21 -37.99
N MET A 827 -7.50 14.98 -37.93
CA MET A 827 -6.97 15.72 -39.07
C MET A 827 -6.40 14.81 -40.17
N ASP A 828 -5.89 13.63 -39.83
CA ASP A 828 -5.50 12.62 -40.83
C ASP A 828 -6.71 12.19 -41.68
N GLY A 829 -7.87 12.02 -41.06
CA GLY A 829 -9.13 11.74 -41.74
C GLY A 829 -9.51 12.84 -42.74
N ILE A 830 -9.48 14.11 -42.30
CA ILE A 830 -9.68 15.26 -43.20
C ILE A 830 -8.66 15.27 -44.33
N SER A 831 -7.38 15.03 -44.04
CA SER A 831 -6.33 15.07 -45.06
C SER A 831 -6.48 13.96 -46.10
N LYS A 832 -6.94 12.78 -45.67
CA LYS A 832 -7.11 11.59 -46.53
C LYS A 832 -8.41 11.61 -47.34
N TYR A 833 -9.50 12.06 -46.74
CA TYR A 833 -10.85 11.91 -47.29
C TYR A 833 -11.59 13.25 -47.49
N GLY A 834 -11.04 14.37 -47.00
CA GLY A 834 -11.65 15.71 -47.00
C GLY A 834 -12.74 15.87 -45.94
N GLY A 835 -13.37 17.04 -45.88
CA GLY A 835 -14.45 17.34 -44.93
C GLY A 835 -14.03 18.44 -43.96
N MET A 836 -14.95 18.87 -43.08
CA MET A 836 -14.74 20.04 -42.22
C MET A 836 -15.13 19.80 -40.75
N THR A 837 -15.53 18.57 -40.38
CA THR A 837 -15.99 18.24 -39.03
C THR A 837 -15.10 17.18 -38.39
N ILE A 838 -14.70 17.40 -37.13
CA ILE A 838 -13.91 16.45 -36.33
C ILE A 838 -14.53 16.25 -34.95
N HIS A 839 -14.43 15.03 -34.43
CA HIS A 839 -14.87 14.68 -33.09
C HIS A 839 -13.67 14.18 -32.24
N PRO A 840 -12.80 15.07 -31.75
CA PRO A 840 -11.73 14.70 -30.84
C PRO A 840 -12.27 14.44 -29.42
N ALA A 841 -11.58 13.58 -28.68
CA ALA A 841 -11.82 13.45 -27.24
C ALA A 841 -11.45 14.74 -26.51
N GLN A 842 -12.13 15.01 -25.41
CA GLN A 842 -11.83 16.16 -24.55
C GLN A 842 -10.34 16.22 -24.12
N LEU A 843 -9.75 15.08 -23.73
CA LEU A 843 -8.34 15.03 -23.34
C LEU A 843 -7.38 15.10 -24.54
N GLY A 844 -7.85 14.82 -25.75
CA GLY A 844 -7.09 14.84 -26.99
C GLY A 844 -7.26 16.13 -27.81
N MET A 845 -7.91 17.14 -27.25
CA MET A 845 -7.94 18.48 -27.81
C MET A 845 -6.51 19.08 -27.91
N PRO A 846 -6.27 20.05 -28.80
CA PRO A 846 -4.96 20.66 -28.94
C PRO A 846 -4.50 21.36 -27.66
N VAL A 847 -3.25 21.10 -27.25
CA VAL A 847 -2.66 21.66 -26.02
C VAL A 847 -2.03 23.02 -26.26
N ASN A 848 -1.62 23.32 -27.50
CA ASN A 848 -0.97 24.59 -27.85
C ASN A 848 -1.98 25.57 -28.45
N LYS A 849 -1.82 26.85 -28.07
CA LYS A 849 -2.70 27.93 -28.54
C LYS A 849 -2.70 28.09 -30.06
N SER A 850 -1.54 27.96 -30.70
CA SER A 850 -1.38 28.06 -32.16
C SER A 850 -2.20 27.01 -32.92
N ASP A 851 -2.32 25.80 -32.38
CA ASP A 851 -3.07 24.71 -33.02
C ASP A 851 -4.57 25.02 -33.00
N VAL A 852 -5.05 25.60 -31.89
CA VAL A 852 -6.44 26.07 -31.78
C VAL A 852 -6.72 27.24 -32.72
N GLU A 853 -5.79 28.19 -32.84
CA GLU A 853 -5.91 29.29 -33.79
C GLU A 853 -5.99 28.77 -35.23
N ALA A 854 -5.15 27.80 -35.60
CA ALA A 854 -5.19 27.17 -36.92
C ALA A 854 -6.54 26.46 -37.20
N ILE A 855 -7.10 25.75 -36.22
CA ILE A 855 -8.43 25.13 -36.32
C ILE A 855 -9.52 26.17 -36.57
N LYS A 856 -9.48 27.29 -35.83
CA LYS A 856 -10.46 28.38 -35.96
C LYS A 856 -10.34 29.09 -37.30
N ASP A 857 -9.12 29.38 -37.75
CA ASP A 857 -8.85 30.03 -39.03
C ASP A 857 -9.26 29.15 -40.23
N ALA A 858 -9.12 27.83 -40.08
CA ALA A 858 -9.60 26.86 -41.07
C ALA A 858 -11.14 26.73 -41.09
N GLY A 859 -11.85 27.24 -40.08
CA GLY A 859 -13.30 27.14 -39.98
C GLY A 859 -13.81 25.72 -39.72
N LEU A 860 -13.01 24.86 -39.07
CA LEU A 860 -13.40 23.49 -38.74
C LEU A 860 -14.51 23.48 -37.68
N ARG A 861 -15.46 22.56 -37.84
CA ARG A 861 -16.43 22.22 -36.81
C ARG A 861 -15.83 21.16 -35.89
N VAL A 862 -15.67 21.48 -34.62
CA VAL A 862 -15.02 20.63 -33.63
C VAL A 862 -16.05 20.25 -32.57
N ARG A 863 -16.58 19.03 -32.66
CA ARG A 863 -17.53 18.49 -31.67
C ARG A 863 -16.80 17.59 -30.70
N MET A 864 -16.37 18.17 -29.58
CA MET A 864 -15.55 17.50 -28.59
C MET A 864 -16.40 16.54 -27.75
N TRP A 865 -15.99 15.28 -27.58
CA TRP A 865 -16.69 14.33 -26.72
C TRP A 865 -16.07 14.18 -25.33
N ASN A 866 -16.91 14.11 -24.31
CA ASN A 866 -16.49 14.06 -22.89
C ASN A 866 -16.60 12.65 -22.30
N GLY A 867 -15.46 12.00 -22.05
CA GLY A 867 -15.38 10.70 -21.35
C GLY A 867 -15.27 10.78 -19.83
N SER A 868 -15.25 11.99 -19.26
CA SER A 868 -15.07 12.22 -17.83
C SER A 868 -16.38 12.36 -17.06
N GLU A 869 -17.49 12.59 -17.74
CA GLU A 869 -18.79 12.73 -17.10
C GLU A 869 -19.34 11.36 -16.69
N PRO A 870 -19.95 11.24 -15.49
CA PRO A 870 -20.58 10.00 -15.08
C PRO A 870 -21.73 9.61 -16.00
N LEU A 871 -21.98 8.31 -16.12
CA LEU A 871 -23.21 7.75 -16.65
C LEU A 871 -24.23 7.52 -15.52
N TYR A 872 -25.44 7.14 -15.91
CA TYR A 872 -26.50 6.72 -15.01
C TYR A 872 -26.02 5.65 -14.02
N GLY A 873 -26.37 5.80 -12.74
CA GLY A 873 -25.97 4.89 -11.65
C GLY A 873 -24.51 4.97 -11.19
N GLN A 874 -23.64 5.73 -11.87
CA GLN A 874 -22.23 5.87 -11.47
C GLN A 874 -22.03 6.91 -10.36
N LEU A 875 -21.33 6.51 -9.29
CA LEU A 875 -20.95 7.32 -8.12
C LEU A 875 -19.67 8.15 -8.37
N ARG A 876 -19.57 8.82 -9.52
CA ARG A 876 -18.45 9.74 -9.81
C ARG A 876 -18.96 11.18 -9.73
N THR A 877 -18.17 12.07 -9.15
CA THR A 877 -18.43 13.50 -9.14
C THR A 877 -18.48 14.03 -10.57
N LEU A 878 -19.51 14.80 -10.89
CA LEU A 878 -19.54 15.52 -12.15
C LEU A 878 -18.40 16.55 -12.14
N PRO A 879 -17.45 16.50 -13.10
CA PRO A 879 -16.39 17.49 -13.14
C PRO A 879 -16.97 18.92 -13.17
N ASP A 880 -16.37 19.84 -12.41
CA ASP A 880 -16.74 21.25 -12.52
C ASP A 880 -16.08 21.84 -13.75
N MET A 881 -16.62 21.49 -14.92
CA MET A 881 -16.13 21.95 -16.19
C MET A 881 -17.08 22.94 -16.84
N ASP A 882 -16.45 23.85 -17.55
CA ASP A 882 -17.04 25.09 -17.98
C ASP A 882 -16.99 25.19 -19.49
N LEU A 883 -18.12 25.53 -20.12
CA LEU A 883 -18.19 25.75 -21.57
C LEU A 883 -17.14 26.76 -22.05
N ARG A 884 -16.70 27.70 -21.19
CA ARG A 884 -15.60 28.62 -21.47
C ARG A 884 -14.29 27.90 -21.79
N GLU A 885 -13.98 26.82 -21.09
CA GLU A 885 -12.76 26.06 -21.30
C GLU A 885 -12.79 25.28 -22.60
N TYR A 886 -13.88 24.59 -22.89
CA TYR A 886 -14.04 23.86 -24.16
C TYR A 886 -13.96 24.79 -25.37
N TYR A 887 -14.61 25.96 -25.28
CA TYR A 887 -14.51 26.98 -26.32
C TYR A 887 -13.08 27.52 -26.52
N ARG A 888 -12.32 27.67 -25.42
CA ARG A 888 -10.90 28.05 -25.49
C ARG A 888 -10.05 26.97 -26.15
N LEU A 889 -10.37 25.70 -25.95
CA LEU A 889 -9.72 24.57 -26.65
C LEU A 889 -10.09 24.49 -28.14
N GLY A 890 -11.04 25.31 -28.61
CA GLY A 890 -11.45 25.34 -30.01
C GLY A 890 -12.70 24.51 -30.32
N ALA A 891 -13.39 23.98 -29.31
CA ALA A 891 -14.65 23.28 -29.51
C ALA A 891 -15.72 24.25 -30.04
N THR A 892 -16.38 23.88 -31.13
CA THR A 892 -17.61 24.53 -31.61
C THR A 892 -18.84 23.89 -31.00
N ASP A 893 -18.75 22.61 -30.64
CA ASP A 893 -19.82 21.83 -30.04
C ASP A 893 -19.25 20.87 -28.99
N ILE A 894 -20.10 20.39 -28.08
CA ILE A 894 -19.73 19.33 -27.12
C ILE A 894 -20.76 18.18 -27.13
N PHE A 895 -20.27 16.95 -27.02
CA PHE A 895 -21.06 15.79 -26.64
C PHE A 895 -20.93 15.58 -25.12
N THR A 896 -22.06 15.57 -24.41
CA THR A 896 -22.12 15.53 -22.95
C THR A 896 -23.20 14.57 -22.45
N ASN A 897 -22.94 13.92 -21.32
CA ASN A 897 -23.90 13.05 -20.62
C ASN A 897 -24.93 13.85 -19.80
N VAL A 898 -24.68 15.15 -19.58
CA VAL A 898 -25.52 16.09 -18.80
C VAL A 898 -25.97 17.29 -19.63
N PRO A 899 -26.57 17.09 -20.82
CA PRO A 899 -26.96 18.19 -21.72
C PRO A 899 -27.91 19.19 -21.05
N GLU A 900 -28.75 18.75 -20.10
CA GLU A 900 -29.64 19.58 -19.29
C GLU A 900 -28.88 20.69 -18.55
N ARG A 901 -27.69 20.39 -17.99
CA ARG A 901 -26.85 21.37 -17.27
C ARG A 901 -26.46 22.55 -18.16
N TYR A 902 -26.26 22.31 -19.46
CA TYR A 902 -25.79 23.32 -20.40
C TYR A 902 -26.90 23.96 -21.22
N CYS A 903 -28.04 23.29 -21.39
CA CYS A 903 -29.20 23.83 -22.08
C CYS A 903 -29.98 24.79 -21.18
N GLU A 904 -30.16 24.45 -19.90
CA GLU A 904 -30.91 25.29 -18.94
C GLU A 904 -30.14 26.57 -18.55
N ASN A 905 -28.82 26.50 -18.43
CA ASN A 905 -27.95 27.61 -18.03
C ASN A 905 -27.60 28.60 -19.16
N ARG A 906 -28.27 28.53 -20.32
CA ARG A 906 -28.10 29.50 -21.44
C ARG A 906 -28.89 30.80 -21.28
N ARG A 907 -29.72 30.90 -20.24
CA ARG A 907 -30.58 32.06 -19.97
C ARG A 907 -29.91 33.12 -19.11
#